data_AF-A0A423S2Q7-F1
#
_entry.id   AF-A0A423S2Q7-F1
#
_cell.length_a   1.000
_cell.length_b   1.000
_cell.length_c   1.000
_cell.angle_alpha   90.00
_cell.angle_beta   90.00
_cell.angle_gamma   90.00
#
_symmetry.space_group_name_H-M   'P 1'
#
loop_
_entity.id
_entity.type
_entity.pdbx_description
1 polymer ?
#
loop_
_entity_poly.entity_id
_entity_poly.type
_entity_poly.pdbx_seq_one_letter_code
_entity_poly.pdbx_strand_id
1 'polypeptide(L)'
;MLRHRLAALFDPLSVLVVGPKGLATAQSLPPRLRGQATVVVAQPGQSVKLPATLTGVAKGARLDLAVVSLTGRMLNQALWSLQAHRPRALIVLSPDHPSIDPAHDTQLCRLFAREHDCMVLGPRSLGLQRTHTGLNLSLSSHLALPGKVALVSQSEAIFSAVLDWARDANLGFSTVVSMGDESSVGIAQVLDYLATDSRTDSIAVYLDNVASSRALTSALRAAASVKPVVVLRAGQGARNPNSLSDAVFNALLRRAGAVRVPYFVQLFSAIKVLRSPVRPKGRRIALFSNGSGPPQLALDIMGEAAAVVPAEFSLSTVNALSESLEPRAQVKNPVVTRAALVPETMRLMLAALMDDPNVDGLLMLLAPDSRADMAEVVRQVTAMAPKAPKPIMACLMGEASMRPLRRMLDEVGIPSFRTPEAATNAFGVLAAYHYNQTLSLQTLPPEPLVRLPKVDEARKLVAQVLAEGRQHLTLSECVNLFSYFDIPLELLQPDADFPGLQHVDDVPMAIRVGVDALYGPFINFGSGGRSAISARDRAIELPPLNGFLARQLVERSAIWRRVLKHQMSPAAYERLQEVLERLSDMVCELPELANVLIDPIWAGNMQLFAQGVQVEVKPSELAALPENSGYGHMAIHPYPRQLVKSHEFADGEPWMMRPIRPEDAEPLQLFVRDLSDESRYMRFVSMLRELTPSMLARYTRIDYDRELALVATVQVPNPAHRGHPQEQIVGFAHYLRNADGLGAEYALVISDKWQRHGLGKKLLQGLIEAARAQRLGYIEGFVLANNRAMLGLMTRLGFQNDADAEDPSMRRVWLALDEGLSEH
;
A
#
# COMPACT_ATOMS: atom_id res chain seq x y z
N MET A 1 11.77 7.89 -23.07
CA MET A 1 11.00 7.41 -21.87
C MET A 1 9.55 7.93 -21.89
N LEU A 2 8.54 7.05 -21.77
CA LEU A 2 7.12 7.45 -21.81
C LEU A 2 6.76 8.34 -20.61
N ARG A 3 6.08 9.47 -20.88
CA ARG A 3 5.61 10.39 -19.85
C ARG A 3 4.46 9.73 -19.07
N HIS A 4 4.46 9.84 -17.74
CA HIS A 4 3.34 9.37 -16.94
C HIS A 4 2.01 10.00 -17.40
N ARG A 5 0.90 9.27 -17.35
CA ARG A 5 -0.42 9.77 -17.82
C ARG A 5 -0.82 11.09 -17.17
N LEU A 6 -0.58 11.22 -15.87
CA LEU A 6 -0.81 12.45 -15.09
C LEU A 6 0.29 13.52 -15.23
N ALA A 7 1.33 13.32 -16.04
CA ALA A 7 2.42 14.30 -16.16
C ALA A 7 1.93 15.65 -16.68
N ALA A 8 0.86 15.69 -17.48
CA ALA A 8 0.23 16.93 -17.90
C ALA A 8 -0.35 17.75 -16.73
N LEU A 9 -0.72 17.12 -15.60
CA LEU A 9 -1.14 17.83 -14.38
C LEU A 9 0.05 18.34 -13.57
N PHE A 10 1.07 17.49 -13.38
CA PHE A 10 2.16 17.75 -12.44
C PHE A 10 3.37 18.45 -13.05
N ASP A 11 3.51 18.41 -14.36
CA ASP A 11 4.57 19.05 -15.11
C ASP A 11 4.06 19.52 -16.49
N PRO A 12 3.08 20.41 -16.58
CA PRO A 12 2.58 20.87 -17.87
C PRO A 12 3.66 21.59 -18.68
N LEU A 13 3.61 21.46 -20.02
CA LEU A 13 4.41 22.30 -20.94
C LEU A 13 3.63 23.55 -21.36
N SER A 14 2.32 23.42 -21.62
CA SER A 14 1.42 24.51 -21.97
C SER A 14 0.22 24.57 -21.01
N VAL A 15 -0.21 25.79 -20.67
CA VAL A 15 -1.31 26.00 -19.70
C VAL A 15 -2.32 27.02 -20.21
N LEU A 16 -3.61 26.68 -20.15
CA LEU A 16 -4.71 27.62 -20.32
C LEU A 16 -5.39 27.87 -18.98
N VAL A 17 -5.48 29.12 -18.53
CA VAL A 17 -6.18 29.49 -17.30
C VAL A 17 -7.46 30.25 -17.65
N VAL A 18 -8.62 29.77 -17.18
CA VAL A 18 -9.93 30.37 -17.40
C VAL A 18 -10.60 30.62 -16.05
N GLY A 19 -10.93 31.86 -15.74
CA GLY A 19 -11.53 32.18 -14.46
C GLY A 19 -11.73 33.67 -14.24
N PRO A 20 -12.12 34.09 -13.02
CA PRO A 20 -12.32 35.49 -12.70
C PRO A 20 -11.02 36.29 -12.78
N LYS A 21 -11.15 37.62 -12.87
CA LYS A 21 -9.99 38.52 -12.86
C LYS A 21 -9.27 38.40 -11.52
N GLY A 22 -7.94 38.24 -11.57
CA GLY A 22 -7.12 38.19 -10.36
C GLY A 22 -6.96 36.80 -9.73
N LEU A 23 -7.39 35.73 -10.41
CA LEU A 23 -7.18 34.35 -9.98
C LEU A 23 -5.70 34.10 -9.60
N ALA A 24 -5.47 33.59 -8.38
CA ALA A 24 -4.13 33.39 -7.81
C ALA A 24 -3.22 32.56 -8.74
N THR A 25 -3.76 31.50 -9.34
CA THR A 25 -3.06 30.63 -10.28
C THR A 25 -2.50 31.36 -11.49
N ALA A 26 -3.19 32.39 -12.01
CA ALA A 26 -2.70 33.15 -13.16
C ALA A 26 -1.48 34.03 -12.80
N GLN A 27 -1.37 34.45 -11.54
CA GLN A 27 -0.31 35.33 -11.05
C GLN A 27 0.93 34.55 -10.60
N SER A 28 0.75 33.31 -10.14
CA SER A 28 1.78 32.48 -9.52
C SER A 28 2.47 31.51 -10.49
N LEU A 29 2.23 31.63 -11.81
CA LEU A 29 2.89 30.78 -12.80
C LEU A 29 4.42 30.97 -12.79
N PRO A 30 5.20 29.87 -12.80
CA PRO A 30 6.65 29.92 -12.84
C PRO A 30 7.14 30.50 -14.17
N PRO A 31 8.35 31.10 -14.22
CA PRO A 31 8.89 31.75 -15.42
C PRO A 31 8.83 30.88 -16.68
N ARG A 32 9.09 29.57 -16.53
CA ARG A 32 9.05 28.58 -17.63
C ARG A 32 7.69 28.51 -18.35
N LEU A 33 6.60 28.74 -17.62
CA LEU A 33 5.22 28.63 -18.14
C LEU A 33 4.63 29.96 -18.56
N ARG A 34 5.14 31.11 -18.08
CA ARG A 34 4.58 32.42 -18.43
C ARG A 34 4.57 32.67 -19.95
N GLY A 35 5.58 32.20 -20.67
CA GLY A 35 5.66 32.28 -22.13
C GLY A 35 4.86 31.20 -22.89
N GLN A 36 4.28 30.23 -22.19
CA GLN A 36 3.49 29.11 -22.75
C GLN A 36 2.10 29.03 -22.11
N ALA A 37 1.65 30.14 -21.52
CA ALA A 37 0.37 30.25 -20.85
C ALA A 37 -0.56 31.20 -21.58
N THR A 38 -1.83 30.82 -21.65
CA THR A 38 -2.92 31.69 -22.12
C THR A 38 -3.86 31.93 -20.95
N VAL A 39 -4.18 33.18 -20.65
CA VAL A 39 -5.10 33.54 -19.54
C VAL A 39 -6.35 34.18 -20.12
N VAL A 40 -7.51 33.61 -19.83
CA VAL A 40 -8.83 34.08 -20.27
C VAL A 40 -9.63 34.50 -19.04
N VAL A 41 -9.97 35.78 -18.98
CA VAL A 41 -10.81 36.32 -17.91
C VAL A 41 -12.27 36.12 -18.29
N ALA A 42 -13.00 35.36 -17.47
CA ALA A 42 -14.41 35.13 -17.59
C ALA A 42 -15.18 36.08 -16.66
N GLN A 43 -16.20 36.77 -17.20
CA GLN A 43 -17.06 37.68 -16.44
C GLN A 43 -18.46 37.06 -16.26
N PRO A 44 -19.09 37.22 -15.08
CA PRO A 44 -20.46 36.77 -14.87
C PRO A 44 -21.41 37.33 -15.94
N GLY A 45 -22.26 36.48 -16.52
CA GLY A 45 -23.24 36.86 -17.53
C GLY A 45 -22.71 37.01 -18.97
N GLN A 46 -21.39 36.93 -19.19
CA GLN A 46 -20.80 36.88 -20.53
C GLN A 46 -20.53 35.45 -20.98
N SER A 47 -20.65 35.18 -22.29
CA SER A 47 -20.28 33.89 -22.86
C SER A 47 -18.78 33.67 -22.74
N VAL A 48 -18.37 32.55 -22.16
CA VAL A 48 -16.96 32.13 -22.16
C VAL A 48 -16.57 31.75 -23.60
N LYS A 49 -15.60 32.45 -24.19
CA LYS A 49 -15.04 32.14 -25.52
C LYS A 49 -13.53 32.02 -25.41
N LEU A 50 -12.99 30.92 -25.94
CA LEU A 50 -11.55 30.68 -25.97
C LEU A 50 -10.96 31.11 -27.33
N PRO A 51 -9.72 31.62 -27.36
CA PRO A 51 -9.06 31.94 -28.62
C PRO A 51 -8.79 30.68 -29.46
N ALA A 52 -8.79 30.83 -30.78
CA ALA A 52 -8.56 29.73 -31.72
C ALA A 52 -7.12 29.18 -31.66
N THR A 53 -6.16 30.01 -31.27
CA THR A 53 -4.76 29.64 -31.08
C THR A 53 -4.34 29.92 -29.65
N LEU A 54 -3.66 28.95 -29.01
CA LEU A 54 -3.13 29.06 -27.65
C LEU A 54 -1.61 29.25 -27.70
N THR A 55 -1.10 30.11 -26.83
CA THR A 55 0.34 30.31 -26.67
C THR A 55 1.00 29.01 -26.21
N GLY A 56 2.08 28.60 -26.86
CA GLY A 56 2.82 27.38 -26.50
C GLY A 56 2.20 26.06 -27.02
N VAL A 57 1.13 26.11 -27.81
CA VAL A 57 0.52 24.92 -28.42
C VAL A 57 0.73 24.94 -29.94
N ALA A 58 1.42 23.92 -30.47
CA ALA A 58 1.62 23.79 -31.92
C ALA A 58 0.30 23.53 -32.65
N LYS A 59 0.20 23.92 -33.92
CA LYS A 59 -1.02 23.73 -34.73
C LYS A 59 -1.35 22.24 -34.83
N GLY A 60 -2.54 21.84 -34.35
CA GLY A 60 -2.98 20.44 -34.32
C GLY A 60 -2.48 19.63 -33.11
N ALA A 61 -1.64 20.20 -32.24
CA ALA A 61 -1.26 19.56 -30.98
C ALA A 61 -2.36 19.75 -29.91
N ARG A 62 -2.46 18.79 -29.00
CA ARG A 62 -3.33 18.89 -27.81
C ARG A 62 -2.73 19.87 -26.80
N LEU A 63 -3.58 20.65 -26.14
CA LEU A 63 -3.21 21.42 -24.95
C LEU A 63 -2.76 20.46 -23.83
N ASP A 64 -1.69 20.78 -23.10
CA ASP A 64 -1.27 19.96 -21.96
C ASP A 64 -2.26 20.10 -20.79
N LEU A 65 -2.46 21.33 -20.31
CA LEU A 65 -3.28 21.58 -19.12
C LEU A 65 -4.25 22.77 -19.31
N ALA A 66 -5.50 22.57 -18.94
CA ALA A 66 -6.45 23.65 -18.68
C ALA A 66 -6.73 23.78 -17.18
N VAL A 67 -6.85 25.01 -16.67
CA VAL A 67 -7.26 25.32 -15.30
C VAL A 67 -8.49 26.21 -15.37
N VAL A 68 -9.60 25.75 -14.81
CA VAL A 68 -10.90 26.44 -14.87
C VAL A 68 -11.41 26.70 -13.46
N SER A 69 -11.74 27.94 -13.13
CA SER A 69 -12.42 28.32 -11.88
C SER A 69 -13.76 28.98 -12.22
N LEU A 70 -14.76 28.15 -12.52
CA LEU A 70 -16.12 28.54 -12.95
C LEU A 70 -17.13 27.49 -12.45
N THR A 71 -18.42 27.83 -12.42
CA THR A 71 -19.50 26.92 -12.00
C THR A 71 -20.76 27.04 -12.87
N GLY A 72 -21.61 26.02 -12.82
CA GLY A 72 -22.92 25.97 -13.47
C GLY A 72 -22.83 26.24 -14.97
N ARG A 73 -23.67 27.15 -15.47
CA ARG A 73 -23.74 27.45 -16.91
C ARG A 73 -22.40 27.90 -17.51
N MET A 74 -21.59 28.65 -16.75
CA MET A 74 -20.29 29.13 -17.24
C MET A 74 -19.27 28.00 -17.32
N LEU A 75 -19.29 27.05 -16.39
CA LEU A 75 -18.47 25.85 -16.47
C LEU A 75 -18.81 25.04 -17.73
N ASN A 76 -20.10 24.82 -17.99
CA ASN A 76 -20.53 24.12 -19.20
C ASN A 76 -20.05 24.82 -20.49
N GLN A 77 -20.18 26.16 -20.58
CA GLN A 77 -19.66 26.92 -21.73
C GLN A 77 -18.14 26.82 -21.88
N ALA A 78 -17.40 26.80 -20.77
CA ALA A 78 -15.95 26.63 -20.78
C ALA A 78 -15.56 25.23 -21.29
N LEU A 79 -16.20 24.17 -20.78
CA LEU A 79 -15.98 22.80 -21.22
C LEU A 79 -16.30 22.63 -22.71
N TRP A 80 -17.43 23.18 -23.18
CA TRP A 80 -17.78 23.20 -24.60
C TRP A 80 -16.70 23.88 -25.46
N SER A 81 -16.19 25.03 -25.01
CA SER A 81 -15.15 25.75 -25.74
C SER A 81 -13.80 25.01 -25.74
N LEU A 82 -13.51 24.26 -24.68
CA LEU A 82 -12.28 23.48 -24.53
C LEU A 82 -12.20 22.29 -25.50
N GLN A 83 -13.34 21.83 -26.04
CA GLN A 83 -13.40 20.69 -26.97
C GLN A 83 -12.49 20.90 -28.19
N ALA A 84 -12.38 22.13 -28.70
CA ALA A 84 -11.55 22.45 -29.85
C ALA A 84 -10.04 22.25 -29.59
N HIS A 85 -9.62 22.34 -28.33
CA HIS A 85 -8.21 22.26 -27.92
C HIS A 85 -7.82 20.90 -27.33
N ARG A 86 -8.82 20.04 -27.05
CA ARG A 86 -8.70 18.67 -26.50
C ARG A 86 -7.59 18.54 -25.44
N PRO A 87 -7.70 19.24 -24.29
CA PRO A 87 -6.67 19.20 -23.25
C PRO A 87 -6.35 17.77 -22.82
N ARG A 88 -5.08 17.47 -22.52
CA ARG A 88 -4.66 16.20 -21.89
C ARG A 88 -5.10 16.15 -20.43
N ALA A 89 -5.06 17.28 -19.75
CA ALA A 89 -5.48 17.43 -18.36
C ALA A 89 -6.30 18.70 -18.13
N LEU A 90 -7.20 18.64 -17.14
CA LEU A 90 -8.05 19.73 -16.71
C LEU A 90 -8.10 19.78 -15.17
N ILE A 91 -7.88 20.96 -14.58
CA ILE A 91 -8.13 21.22 -13.16
C ILE A 91 -9.35 22.11 -13.07
N VAL A 92 -10.40 21.65 -12.40
CA VAL A 92 -11.59 22.45 -12.10
C VAL A 92 -11.52 22.90 -10.65
N LEU A 93 -11.07 24.13 -10.47
CA LEU A 93 -10.88 24.77 -9.19
C LEU A 93 -12.21 25.16 -8.55
N SER A 94 -12.23 25.27 -7.22
CA SER A 94 -13.36 25.85 -6.52
C SER A 94 -13.65 27.27 -7.01
N PRO A 95 -14.91 27.56 -7.35
CA PRO A 95 -15.36 28.90 -7.73
C PRO A 95 -15.50 29.81 -6.49
N ASP A 96 -15.50 31.13 -6.69
CA ASP A 96 -15.77 32.11 -5.62
C ASP A 96 -17.18 31.96 -5.02
N HIS A 97 -18.14 31.46 -5.81
CA HIS A 97 -19.51 31.20 -5.39
C HIS A 97 -19.84 29.71 -5.52
N PRO A 98 -20.37 29.06 -4.47
CA PRO A 98 -20.68 27.65 -4.52
C PRO A 98 -21.72 27.33 -5.59
N SER A 99 -21.57 26.17 -6.22
CA SER A 99 -22.53 25.68 -7.22
C SER A 99 -23.89 25.42 -6.59
N ILE A 100 -24.96 25.78 -7.32
CA ILE A 100 -26.34 25.43 -6.96
C ILE A 100 -26.57 23.92 -7.13
N ASP A 101 -25.89 23.28 -8.09
CA ASP A 101 -25.96 21.83 -8.33
C ASP A 101 -24.55 21.23 -8.51
N PRO A 102 -23.86 20.93 -7.39
CA PRO A 102 -22.52 20.33 -7.43
C PRO A 102 -22.46 18.94 -8.07
N ALA A 103 -23.56 18.17 -8.00
CA ALA A 103 -23.64 16.83 -8.57
C ALA A 103 -23.63 16.90 -10.11
N HIS A 104 -24.38 17.84 -10.68
CA HIS A 104 -24.38 18.11 -12.10
C HIS A 104 -23.00 18.54 -12.61
N ASP A 105 -22.34 19.48 -11.91
CA ASP A 105 -20.98 19.93 -12.26
C ASP A 105 -19.98 18.74 -12.29
N THR A 106 -20.09 17.83 -11.31
CA THR A 106 -19.26 16.61 -11.27
C THR A 106 -19.55 15.68 -12.45
N GLN A 107 -20.81 15.49 -12.80
CA GLN A 107 -21.21 14.64 -13.92
C GLN A 107 -20.74 15.22 -15.27
N LEU A 108 -20.84 16.54 -15.47
CA LEU A 108 -20.31 17.22 -16.67
C LEU A 108 -18.80 16.97 -16.82
N CYS A 109 -18.03 17.14 -15.74
CA CYS A 109 -16.60 16.88 -15.72
C CYS A 109 -16.27 15.42 -16.08
N ARG A 110 -17.06 14.44 -15.56
CA ARG A 110 -16.89 13.02 -15.88
C ARG A 110 -17.17 12.71 -17.36
N LEU A 111 -18.21 13.29 -17.93
CA LEU A 111 -18.55 13.11 -19.35
C LEU A 111 -17.45 13.69 -20.23
N PHE A 112 -17.02 14.93 -19.96
CA PHE A 112 -15.94 15.57 -20.69
C PHE A 112 -14.64 14.76 -20.63
N ALA A 113 -14.29 14.23 -19.45
CA ALA A 113 -13.12 13.38 -19.27
C ALA A 113 -13.14 12.15 -20.20
N ARG A 114 -14.28 11.48 -20.29
CA ARG A 114 -14.47 10.26 -21.09
C ARG A 114 -14.46 10.54 -22.58
N GLU A 115 -15.21 11.55 -23.05
CA GLU A 115 -15.35 11.86 -24.48
C GLU A 115 -14.05 12.39 -25.11
N HIS A 116 -13.22 13.07 -24.32
CA HIS A 116 -12.01 13.73 -24.83
C HIS A 116 -10.71 13.08 -24.37
N ASP A 117 -10.76 11.94 -23.68
CA ASP A 117 -9.60 11.31 -23.01
C ASP A 117 -8.77 12.37 -22.26
N CYS A 118 -9.45 13.07 -21.36
CA CYS A 118 -8.90 14.18 -20.58
C CYS A 118 -8.89 13.81 -19.09
N MET A 119 -7.73 13.97 -18.44
CA MET A 119 -7.60 13.72 -17.01
C MET A 119 -8.12 14.92 -16.22
N VAL A 120 -9.26 14.77 -15.53
CA VAL A 120 -9.92 15.87 -14.79
C VAL A 120 -9.70 15.73 -13.29
N LEU A 121 -9.05 16.73 -12.68
CA LEU A 121 -8.92 16.93 -11.23
C LEU A 121 -9.99 17.92 -10.74
N GLY A 122 -10.73 17.57 -9.70
CA GLY A 122 -11.94 18.28 -9.28
C GLY A 122 -13.20 17.77 -10.00
N PRO A 123 -14.35 18.48 -9.94
CA PRO A 123 -14.49 19.88 -9.57
C PRO A 123 -14.28 20.16 -8.08
N ARG A 124 -14.30 21.45 -7.72
CA ARG A 124 -14.16 21.92 -6.33
C ARG A 124 -12.84 21.50 -5.68
N SER A 125 -11.78 21.55 -6.47
CA SER A 125 -10.41 21.35 -6.00
C SER A 125 -9.81 22.71 -5.60
N LEU A 126 -9.01 22.77 -4.55
CA LEU A 126 -8.14 23.94 -4.33
C LEU A 126 -6.98 23.99 -5.32
N GLY A 127 -6.74 22.93 -6.09
CA GLY A 127 -5.68 22.78 -7.07
C GLY A 127 -4.46 22.03 -6.54
N LEU A 128 -3.31 22.22 -7.20
CA LEU A 128 -2.07 21.50 -6.90
C LEU A 128 -0.85 22.42 -6.89
N GLN A 129 0.20 22.02 -6.18
CA GLN A 129 1.51 22.69 -6.22
C GLN A 129 2.66 21.69 -6.30
N ARG A 130 3.72 22.06 -7.04
CA ARG A 130 5.00 21.33 -7.12
C ARG A 130 6.13 22.30 -6.76
N THR A 131 6.62 22.19 -5.54
CA THR A 131 7.50 23.20 -4.93
C THR A 131 8.84 23.32 -5.64
N HIS A 132 9.45 22.21 -6.04
CA HIS A 132 10.75 22.17 -6.71
C HIS A 132 10.76 22.79 -8.12
N THR A 133 9.62 22.87 -8.81
CA THR A 133 9.50 23.57 -10.11
C THR A 133 8.94 24.98 -9.96
N GLY A 134 8.60 25.41 -8.74
CA GLY A 134 7.90 26.66 -8.49
C GLY A 134 6.46 26.67 -9.03
N LEU A 135 5.89 25.52 -9.36
CA LEU A 135 4.55 25.43 -9.96
C LEU A 135 3.48 25.56 -8.88
N ASN A 136 2.69 26.63 -8.95
CA ASN A 136 1.50 26.81 -8.13
C ASN A 136 0.26 26.90 -9.04
N LEU A 137 -0.52 25.82 -9.08
CA LEU A 137 -1.79 25.73 -9.78
C LEU A 137 -2.96 25.64 -8.81
N SER A 138 -2.80 26.26 -7.62
CA SER A 138 -3.81 26.27 -6.57
C SER A 138 -4.38 27.67 -6.35
N LEU A 139 -5.49 27.73 -5.60
CA LEU A 139 -6.10 28.96 -5.12
C LEU A 139 -5.32 29.61 -3.97
N SER A 140 -4.31 28.92 -3.42
CA SER A 140 -3.45 29.49 -2.39
C SER A 140 -2.49 30.52 -3.00
N SER A 141 -2.41 31.70 -2.37
CA SER A 141 -1.53 32.80 -2.80
C SER A 141 -0.04 32.48 -2.68
N HIS A 142 0.32 31.48 -1.86
CA HIS A 142 1.71 31.15 -1.57
C HIS A 142 2.03 29.71 -1.96
N LEU A 143 3.22 29.53 -2.51
CA LEU A 143 3.81 28.22 -2.72
C LEU A 143 4.24 27.63 -1.38
N ALA A 144 3.94 26.35 -1.15
CA ALA A 144 4.44 25.62 0.01
C ALA A 144 5.98 25.60 0.05
N LEU A 145 6.55 25.51 1.25
CA LEU A 145 8.00 25.38 1.41
C LEU A 145 8.51 24.11 0.71
N PRO A 146 9.70 24.10 0.10
CA PRO A 146 10.24 22.91 -0.55
C PRO A 146 10.58 21.84 0.48
N GLY A 147 10.18 20.60 0.21
CA GLY A 147 10.49 19.44 1.02
C GLY A 147 10.26 18.14 0.26
N LYS A 148 10.15 17.04 0.99
CA LYS A 148 10.09 15.68 0.42
C LYS A 148 8.81 14.92 0.72
N VAL A 149 7.88 15.52 1.47
CA VAL A 149 6.59 14.91 1.80
C VAL A 149 5.55 15.37 0.79
N ALA A 150 4.78 14.44 0.22
CA ALA A 150 3.60 14.80 -0.56
C ALA A 150 2.35 14.84 0.33
N LEU A 151 1.45 15.79 0.08
CA LEU A 151 0.13 15.86 0.73
C LEU A 151 -0.96 15.68 -0.32
N VAL A 152 -1.86 14.72 -0.10
CA VAL A 152 -3.05 14.51 -0.92
C VAL A 152 -4.28 14.62 -0.03
N SER A 153 -5.18 15.56 -0.33
CA SER A 153 -6.36 15.82 0.51
C SER A 153 -7.64 15.92 -0.30
N GLN A 154 -8.68 15.18 0.09
CA GLN A 154 -10.04 15.36 -0.42
C GLN A 154 -10.74 16.61 0.15
N SER A 155 -10.28 17.14 1.30
CA SER A 155 -10.86 18.33 1.92
C SER A 155 -10.02 19.59 1.68
N GLU A 156 -10.68 20.65 1.23
CA GLU A 156 -10.09 21.98 1.01
C GLU A 156 -9.67 22.65 2.32
N ALA A 157 -10.50 22.52 3.36
CA ALA A 157 -10.23 23.10 4.67
C ALA A 157 -9.01 22.45 5.31
N ILE A 158 -8.90 21.12 5.21
CA ILE A 158 -7.74 20.36 5.71
C ILE A 158 -6.48 20.70 4.92
N PHE A 159 -6.59 20.76 3.59
CA PHE A 159 -5.47 21.19 2.74
C PHE A 159 -4.93 22.56 3.16
N SER A 160 -5.83 23.54 3.33
CA SER A 160 -5.46 24.91 3.72
C SER A 160 -4.86 24.98 5.13
N ALA A 161 -5.48 24.29 6.09
CA ALA A 161 -5.00 24.25 7.47
C ALA A 161 -3.61 23.60 7.60
N VAL A 162 -3.35 22.53 6.84
CA VAL A 162 -2.04 21.88 6.84
C VAL A 162 -0.96 22.77 6.21
N LEU A 163 -1.27 23.48 5.13
CA LEU A 163 -0.33 24.42 4.51
C LEU A 163 0.00 25.62 5.40
N ASP A 164 -1.00 26.18 6.09
CA ASP A 164 -0.80 27.29 7.02
C ASP A 164 0.07 26.86 8.21
N TRP A 165 -0.26 25.73 8.84
CA TRP A 165 0.52 25.15 9.92
C TRP A 165 1.97 24.84 9.51
N ALA A 166 2.16 24.25 8.33
CA ALA A 166 3.47 23.86 7.85
C ALA A 166 4.40 25.07 7.68
N ARG A 167 3.85 26.25 7.38
CA ARG A 167 4.65 27.48 7.29
C ARG A 167 5.25 27.90 8.64
N ASP A 168 4.46 27.86 9.72
CA ASP A 168 4.98 28.16 11.07
C ASP A 168 5.93 27.06 11.58
N ALA A 169 5.66 25.80 11.24
CA ALA A 169 6.49 24.66 11.59
C ALA A 169 7.76 24.50 10.73
N ASN A 170 7.99 25.39 9.77
CA ASN A 170 9.07 25.30 8.77
C ASN A 170 9.13 23.92 8.08
N LEU A 171 7.96 23.40 7.71
CA LEU A 171 7.80 22.09 7.09
C LEU A 171 7.51 22.23 5.61
N GLY A 172 8.35 21.59 4.79
CA GLY A 172 8.23 21.61 3.34
C GLY A 172 7.55 20.39 2.75
N PHE A 173 6.92 20.59 1.59
CA PHE A 173 6.29 19.54 0.78
C PHE A 173 6.97 19.42 -0.58
N SER A 174 6.95 18.22 -1.16
CA SER A 174 7.37 18.00 -2.56
C SER A 174 6.23 18.36 -3.53
N THR A 175 5.04 17.87 -3.21
CA THR A 175 3.81 18.04 -3.98
C THR A 175 2.64 18.16 -3.01
N VAL A 176 1.73 19.10 -3.26
CA VAL A 176 0.45 19.15 -2.53
C VAL A 176 -0.70 19.14 -3.54
N VAL A 177 -1.70 18.30 -3.31
CA VAL A 177 -2.84 18.11 -4.21
C VAL A 177 -4.13 18.14 -3.41
N SER A 178 -5.05 19.01 -3.81
CA SER A 178 -6.45 18.95 -3.38
C SER A 178 -7.25 18.19 -4.44
N MET A 179 -7.95 17.12 -4.05
CA MET A 179 -8.73 16.32 -4.99
C MET A 179 -10.05 16.99 -5.36
N GLY A 180 -10.70 17.65 -4.40
CA GLY A 180 -12.09 18.06 -4.55
C GLY A 180 -13.00 16.85 -4.71
N ASP A 181 -14.04 16.99 -5.54
CA ASP A 181 -14.86 15.86 -5.96
C ASP A 181 -14.12 14.99 -6.96
N GLU A 182 -14.04 13.69 -6.69
CA GLU A 182 -13.42 12.75 -7.63
C GLU A 182 -14.31 12.56 -8.87
N SER A 183 -13.97 13.25 -9.96
CA SER A 183 -14.60 13.07 -11.27
C SER A 183 -13.90 11.95 -12.07
N SER A 184 -12.70 12.21 -12.58
CA SER A 184 -11.89 11.30 -13.41
C SER A 184 -10.58 10.91 -12.72
N VAL A 185 -9.86 11.89 -12.18
CA VAL A 185 -8.65 11.68 -11.37
C VAL A 185 -9.09 11.51 -9.92
N GLY A 186 -9.04 10.28 -9.43
CA GLY A 186 -9.17 9.93 -8.03
C GLY A 186 -7.82 9.78 -7.33
N ILE A 187 -7.88 9.54 -6.02
CA ILE A 187 -6.68 9.46 -5.20
C ILE A 187 -5.73 8.33 -5.62
N ALA A 188 -6.27 7.22 -6.14
CA ALA A 188 -5.49 6.07 -6.58
C ALA A 188 -4.49 6.45 -7.69
N GLN A 189 -4.93 7.19 -8.71
CA GLN A 189 -4.02 7.59 -9.79
C GLN A 189 -2.97 8.62 -9.32
N VAL A 190 -3.32 9.49 -8.37
CA VAL A 190 -2.36 10.42 -7.76
C VAL A 190 -1.31 9.67 -6.95
N LEU A 191 -1.70 8.65 -6.19
CA LEU A 191 -0.77 7.78 -5.46
C LEU A 191 0.17 7.03 -6.41
N ASP A 192 -0.33 6.54 -7.55
CA ASP A 192 0.49 5.89 -8.58
C ASP A 192 1.56 6.83 -9.15
N TYR A 193 1.18 8.08 -9.45
CA TYR A 193 2.14 9.10 -9.86
C TYR A 193 3.18 9.35 -8.77
N LEU A 194 2.74 9.52 -7.53
CA LEU A 194 3.64 9.78 -6.40
C LEU A 194 4.53 8.59 -6.05
N ALA A 195 4.13 7.35 -6.36
CA ALA A 195 4.97 6.17 -6.18
C ALA A 195 6.22 6.24 -7.07
N THR A 196 6.08 6.70 -8.32
CA THR A 196 7.18 6.82 -9.29
C THR A 196 7.99 8.13 -9.17
N ASP A 197 7.45 9.15 -8.52
CA ASP A 197 8.09 10.47 -8.40
C ASP A 197 9.31 10.48 -7.48
N SER A 198 10.52 10.57 -8.04
CA SER A 198 11.78 10.56 -7.28
C SER A 198 11.98 11.76 -6.34
N ARG A 199 11.14 12.80 -6.46
CA ARG A 199 11.17 13.99 -5.59
C ARG A 199 10.36 13.82 -4.30
N THR A 200 9.59 12.74 -4.19
CA THR A 200 8.72 12.47 -3.05
C THR A 200 9.24 11.24 -2.31
N ASP A 201 9.60 11.41 -1.03
CA ASP A 201 10.12 10.33 -0.17
C ASP A 201 9.01 9.73 0.72
N SER A 202 7.92 10.45 0.98
CA SER A 202 6.81 10.00 1.83
C SER A 202 5.50 10.71 1.46
N ILE A 203 4.37 10.08 1.75
CA ILE A 203 3.04 10.56 1.33
C ILE A 203 2.11 10.63 2.55
N ALA A 204 1.45 11.77 2.72
CA ALA A 204 0.37 11.98 3.68
C ALA A 204 -0.95 12.14 2.93
N VAL A 205 -1.95 11.38 3.34
CA VAL A 205 -3.24 11.25 2.66
C VAL A 205 -4.36 11.58 3.64
N TYR A 206 -5.26 12.46 3.22
CA TYR A 206 -6.53 12.71 3.90
C TYR A 206 -7.69 12.20 3.04
N LEU A 207 -8.47 11.28 3.60
CA LEU A 207 -9.57 10.57 2.94
C LEU A 207 -10.89 10.78 3.70
N ASP A 208 -11.92 11.23 2.99
CA ASP A 208 -13.29 11.29 3.48
C ASP A 208 -14.12 10.11 2.98
N ASN A 209 -13.99 9.80 1.69
CA ASN A 209 -14.72 8.73 1.03
C ASN A 209 -13.81 7.89 0.12
N VAL A 210 -14.20 6.64 -0.08
CA VAL A 210 -13.51 5.68 -0.94
C VAL A 210 -14.39 5.41 -2.16
N ALA A 211 -13.98 5.90 -3.33
CA ALA A 211 -14.72 5.67 -4.58
C ALA A 211 -14.56 4.23 -5.10
N SER A 212 -13.34 3.68 -5.01
CA SER A 212 -13.05 2.29 -5.35
C SER A 212 -12.03 1.73 -4.35
N SER A 213 -12.46 0.75 -3.55
CA SER A 213 -11.61 0.10 -2.56
C SER A 213 -10.43 -0.61 -3.21
N ARG A 214 -10.67 -1.34 -4.31
CA ARG A 214 -9.63 -2.09 -5.02
C ARG A 214 -8.57 -1.18 -5.63
N ALA A 215 -8.98 -0.15 -6.38
CA ALA A 215 -8.04 0.80 -6.97
C ALA A 215 -7.22 1.53 -5.89
N LEU A 216 -7.87 1.93 -4.78
CA LEU A 216 -7.19 2.52 -3.63
C LEU A 216 -6.19 1.55 -3.00
N THR A 217 -6.58 0.30 -2.76
CA THR A 217 -5.73 -0.72 -2.12
C THR A 217 -4.52 -1.01 -2.97
N SER A 218 -4.73 -1.20 -4.27
CA SER A 218 -3.66 -1.46 -5.23
C SER A 218 -2.70 -0.26 -5.34
N ALA A 219 -3.22 0.97 -5.40
CA ALA A 219 -2.37 2.18 -5.41
C ALA A 219 -1.61 2.39 -4.09
N LEU A 220 -2.25 2.12 -2.95
CA LEU A 220 -1.60 2.16 -1.63
C LEU A 220 -0.49 1.12 -1.53
N ARG A 221 -0.71 -0.12 -1.99
CA ARG A 221 0.33 -1.18 -2.03
C ARG A 221 1.51 -0.74 -2.87
N ALA A 222 1.25 -0.25 -4.08
CA ALA A 222 2.29 0.24 -4.98
C ALA A 222 3.11 1.38 -4.33
N ALA A 223 2.44 2.40 -3.80
CA ALA A 223 3.12 3.52 -3.14
C ALA A 223 3.85 3.11 -1.85
N ALA A 224 3.19 2.34 -0.98
CA ALA A 224 3.71 1.92 0.32
C ALA A 224 4.95 1.03 0.19
N SER A 225 5.03 0.21 -0.85
CA SER A 225 6.16 -0.70 -1.10
C SER A 225 7.50 0.02 -1.32
N VAL A 226 7.44 1.31 -1.69
CA VAL A 226 8.63 2.14 -1.98
C VAL A 226 8.75 3.31 -1.01
N LYS A 227 7.62 3.82 -0.48
CA LYS A 227 7.56 5.07 0.29
C LYS A 227 6.59 4.93 1.47
N PRO A 228 6.89 5.51 2.63
CA PRO A 228 5.91 5.60 3.71
C PRO A 228 4.64 6.34 3.30
N VAL A 229 3.49 5.71 3.52
CA VAL A 229 2.16 6.31 3.28
C VAL A 229 1.40 6.37 4.59
N VAL A 230 1.00 7.57 4.99
CA VAL A 230 0.18 7.83 6.17
C VAL A 230 -1.20 8.28 5.72
N VAL A 231 -2.25 7.70 6.31
CA VAL A 231 -3.64 7.93 5.96
C VAL A 231 -4.41 8.42 7.18
N LEU A 232 -4.99 9.62 7.09
CA LEU A 232 -6.02 10.12 7.99
C LEU A 232 -7.38 9.92 7.30
N ARG A 233 -8.28 9.17 7.95
CA ARG A 233 -9.66 8.99 7.46
C ARG A 233 -10.65 9.78 8.31
N ALA A 234 -11.55 10.51 7.68
CA ALA A 234 -12.71 11.16 8.29
C ALA A 234 -14.02 10.63 7.68
N GLY A 235 -15.18 11.08 8.19
CA GLY A 235 -16.51 10.70 7.67
C GLY A 235 -17.23 9.59 8.47
N GLN A 236 -18.35 9.08 7.93
CA GLN A 236 -19.30 8.22 8.67
C GLN A 236 -18.68 6.92 9.23
N GLY A 237 -17.66 6.35 8.58
CA GLY A 237 -16.91 5.21 9.12
C GLY A 237 -16.03 5.57 10.33
N ALA A 238 -15.52 6.80 10.39
CA ALA A 238 -14.70 7.31 11.50
C ALA A 238 -15.54 7.78 12.71
N ARG A 239 -16.86 8.02 12.54
CA ARG A 239 -17.77 8.47 13.62
C ARG A 239 -18.00 7.40 14.70
N ASN A 240 -17.81 6.13 14.35
CA ASN A 240 -17.81 5.03 15.31
C ASN A 240 -16.52 4.20 15.12
N PRO A 241 -15.45 4.50 15.89
CA PRO A 241 -14.19 3.75 15.86
C PRO A 241 -14.34 2.25 16.15
N ASN A 242 -15.50 1.83 16.67
CA ASN A 242 -15.84 0.44 16.93
C ASN A 242 -16.74 -0.17 15.83
N SER A 243 -16.98 0.53 14.72
CA SER A 243 -17.74 -0.02 13.60
C SER A 243 -16.92 -1.10 12.89
N LEU A 244 -17.63 -2.13 12.39
CA LEU A 244 -16.99 -3.21 11.62
C LEU A 244 -16.29 -2.65 10.38
N SER A 245 -16.92 -1.74 9.65
CA SER A 245 -16.35 -1.13 8.43
C SER A 245 -15.04 -0.37 8.70
N ASP A 246 -14.93 0.29 9.86
CA ASP A 246 -13.69 0.98 10.24
C ASP A 246 -12.56 -0.01 10.59
N ALA A 247 -12.90 -1.12 11.26
CA ALA A 247 -11.95 -2.19 11.56
C ALA A 247 -11.49 -2.94 10.30
N VAL A 248 -12.38 -3.15 9.33
CA VAL A 248 -12.06 -3.71 8.01
C VAL A 248 -11.13 -2.76 7.23
N PHE A 249 -11.40 -1.45 7.24
CA PHE A 249 -10.51 -0.46 6.64
C PHE A 249 -9.12 -0.42 7.31
N ASN A 250 -9.06 -0.60 8.63
CA ASN A 250 -7.77 -0.75 9.32
C ASN A 250 -6.99 -1.99 8.85
N ALA A 251 -7.68 -3.12 8.65
CA ALA A 251 -7.07 -4.32 8.07
C ALA A 251 -6.55 -4.06 6.65
N LEU A 252 -7.34 -3.34 5.82
CA LEU A 252 -6.94 -2.91 4.48
C LEU A 252 -5.64 -2.11 4.49
N LEU A 253 -5.56 -1.06 5.32
CA LEU A 253 -4.35 -0.23 5.39
C LEU A 253 -3.13 -1.05 5.85
N ARG A 254 -3.30 -1.94 6.84
CA ARG A 254 -2.24 -2.85 7.29
C ARG A 254 -1.75 -3.74 6.15
N ARG A 255 -2.65 -4.37 5.39
CA ARG A 255 -2.30 -5.22 4.23
C ARG A 255 -1.71 -4.42 3.08
N ALA A 256 -2.12 -3.16 2.92
CA ALA A 256 -1.59 -2.27 1.91
C ALA A 256 -0.19 -1.75 2.25
N GLY A 257 0.30 -1.91 3.49
CA GLY A 257 1.57 -1.36 3.94
C GLY A 257 1.50 0.11 4.37
N ALA A 258 0.30 0.71 4.40
CA ALA A 258 0.04 2.09 4.79
C ALA A 258 -0.26 2.19 6.30
N VAL A 259 -0.07 3.37 6.88
CA VAL A 259 -0.26 3.60 8.32
C VAL A 259 -1.44 4.53 8.56
N ARG A 260 -2.39 4.12 9.41
CA ARG A 260 -3.48 4.99 9.81
C ARG A 260 -3.07 5.93 10.94
N VAL A 261 -3.45 7.20 10.82
CA VAL A 261 -3.52 8.13 11.95
C VAL A 261 -5.00 8.39 12.30
N PRO A 262 -5.45 8.14 13.54
CA PRO A 262 -6.85 8.33 13.93
C PRO A 262 -7.27 9.80 14.07
N TYR A 263 -6.35 10.72 14.35
CA TYR A 263 -6.68 12.10 14.69
C TYR A 263 -5.90 13.11 13.85
N PHE A 264 -6.53 14.26 13.59
CA PHE A 264 -5.93 15.36 12.85
C PHE A 264 -4.61 15.84 13.49
N VAL A 265 -4.54 15.94 14.81
CA VAL A 265 -3.31 16.34 15.52
C VAL A 265 -2.16 15.35 15.26
N GLN A 266 -2.46 14.06 15.11
CA GLN A 266 -1.45 13.04 14.83
C GLN A 266 -0.95 13.08 13.38
N LEU A 267 -1.71 13.65 12.44
CA LEU A 267 -1.23 13.88 11.08
C LEU A 267 -0.01 14.80 11.08
N PHE A 268 -0.02 15.87 11.88
CA PHE A 268 1.12 16.76 12.05
C PHE A 268 2.34 16.03 12.60
N SER A 269 2.14 15.17 13.61
CA SER A 269 3.21 14.35 14.17
C SER A 269 3.78 13.38 13.13
N ALA A 270 2.91 12.75 12.34
CA ALA A 270 3.31 11.82 11.29
C ALA A 270 4.13 12.52 10.20
N ILE A 271 3.62 13.63 9.63
CA ILE A 271 4.33 14.41 8.60
C ILE A 271 5.73 14.82 9.09
N LYS A 272 5.84 15.22 10.36
CA LYS A 272 7.11 15.61 10.97
C LYS A 272 8.12 14.46 11.05
N VAL A 273 7.67 13.27 11.42
CA VAL A 273 8.54 12.09 11.54
C VAL A 273 8.88 11.46 10.18
N LEU A 274 7.99 11.58 9.20
CA LEU A 274 8.23 11.10 7.84
C LEU A 274 9.47 11.74 7.19
N ARG A 275 9.85 12.95 7.62
CA ARG A 275 11.09 13.65 7.22
C ARG A 275 12.37 12.95 7.71
N SER A 276 12.31 12.16 8.80
CA SER A 276 13.49 11.48 9.34
C SER A 276 14.10 10.54 8.28
N PRO A 277 15.38 10.67 7.93
CA PRO A 277 16.02 9.79 6.96
C PRO A 277 16.24 8.38 7.53
N VAL A 278 16.36 8.26 8.85
CA VAL A 278 16.61 6.99 9.53
C VAL A 278 15.28 6.33 9.89
N ARG A 279 15.13 5.06 9.51
CA ARG A 279 13.94 4.25 9.78
C ARG A 279 14.24 3.20 10.87
N PRO A 280 13.32 2.97 11.80
CA PRO A 280 13.49 1.94 12.81
C PRO A 280 13.36 0.55 12.17
N LYS A 281 14.13 -0.41 12.68
CA LYS A 281 14.06 -1.83 12.27
C LYS A 281 13.06 -2.63 13.09
N GLY A 282 12.38 -1.99 14.04
CA GLY A 282 11.47 -2.64 14.96
C GLY A 282 10.67 -1.62 15.77
N ARG A 283 10.11 -2.09 16.88
CA ARG A 283 9.17 -1.33 17.72
C ARG A 283 9.71 -1.03 19.12
N ARG A 284 10.96 -1.38 19.42
CA ARG A 284 11.56 -1.24 20.75
C ARG A 284 12.18 0.14 20.90
N ILE A 285 11.66 0.94 21.83
CA ILE A 285 12.13 2.31 22.05
C ILE A 285 12.85 2.45 23.39
N ALA A 286 13.98 3.16 23.39
CA ALA A 286 14.61 3.65 24.60
C ALA A 286 14.00 4.99 25.00
N LEU A 287 13.65 5.14 26.27
CA LEU A 287 13.18 6.40 26.83
C LEU A 287 14.29 7.02 27.68
N PHE A 288 14.56 8.31 27.46
CA PHE A 288 15.47 9.09 28.29
C PHE A 288 14.76 10.33 28.81
N SER A 289 14.92 10.67 30.08
CA SER A 289 14.25 11.83 30.68
C SER A 289 15.06 12.48 31.81
N ASN A 290 14.90 13.79 31.99
CA ASN A 290 15.41 14.52 33.16
C ASN A 290 14.41 14.58 34.34
N GLY A 291 13.38 13.72 34.31
CA GLY A 291 12.37 13.59 35.35
C GLY A 291 11.50 12.35 35.17
N SER A 292 10.82 11.90 36.22
CA SER A 292 10.06 10.64 36.20
C SER A 292 8.64 10.75 35.62
N GLY A 293 8.04 11.95 35.58
CA GLY A 293 6.66 12.15 35.09
C GLY A 293 6.50 11.94 33.58
N PRO A 294 7.26 12.63 32.71
CA PRO A 294 7.15 12.51 31.26
C PRO A 294 7.25 11.07 30.71
N PRO A 295 8.21 10.22 31.15
CA PRO A 295 8.29 8.84 30.67
C PRO A 295 7.13 7.98 31.13
N GLN A 296 6.51 8.25 32.28
CA GLN A 296 5.31 7.52 32.70
C GLN A 296 4.14 7.79 31.73
N LEU A 297 3.92 9.06 31.35
CA LEU A 297 2.91 9.41 30.35
C LEU A 297 3.17 8.73 29.00
N ALA A 298 4.44 8.60 28.61
CA ALA A 298 4.80 7.87 27.41
C ALA A 298 4.49 6.36 27.54
N LEU A 299 4.80 5.75 28.68
CA LEU A 299 4.56 4.33 28.95
C LEU A 299 3.06 3.97 29.01
N ASP A 300 2.22 4.85 29.56
CA ASP A 300 0.77 4.64 29.62
C ASP A 300 0.13 4.49 28.22
N ILE A 301 0.76 5.06 27.19
CA ILE A 301 0.34 4.95 25.79
C ILE A 301 0.91 3.69 25.14
N MET A 302 2.08 3.22 25.58
CA MET A 302 2.82 2.06 25.05
C MET A 302 2.29 0.71 25.58
N GLY A 303 1.04 0.62 26.05
CA GLY A 303 0.47 -0.61 26.63
C GLY A 303 0.55 -1.85 25.73
N GLU A 304 0.14 -3.03 26.22
CA GLU A 304 0.40 -4.34 25.56
C GLU A 304 -0.09 -4.49 24.10
N ALA A 305 -1.04 -3.67 23.66
CA ALA A 305 -1.56 -3.66 22.29
C ALA A 305 -0.94 -2.57 21.39
N ALA A 306 -0.01 -1.76 21.92
CA ALA A 306 0.53 -0.59 21.22
C ALA A 306 1.53 -0.99 20.13
N ALA A 307 1.65 -0.10 19.14
CA ALA A 307 2.62 -0.25 18.04
C ALA A 307 4.08 -0.13 18.51
N VAL A 308 4.32 0.30 19.76
CA VAL A 308 5.63 0.60 20.34
C VAL A 308 5.72 -0.08 21.70
N VAL A 309 6.89 -0.66 21.99
CA VAL A 309 7.19 -1.29 23.28
C VAL A 309 8.47 -0.69 23.86
N PRO A 310 8.60 -0.58 25.20
CA PRO A 310 9.86 -0.20 25.81
C PRO A 310 10.92 -1.27 25.54
N ALA A 311 12.12 -0.87 25.15
CA ALA A 311 13.27 -1.75 24.97
C ALA A 311 13.81 -2.28 26.31
N GLU A 312 14.23 -3.55 26.33
CA GLU A 312 15.02 -4.11 27.42
C GLU A 312 16.51 -4.00 27.09
N PHE A 313 17.24 -3.19 27.87
CA PHE A 313 18.66 -2.91 27.60
C PHE A 313 19.55 -4.11 27.90
N SER A 314 20.63 -4.21 27.14
CA SER A 314 21.71 -5.16 27.42
C SER A 314 22.46 -4.79 28.71
N LEU A 315 23.08 -5.79 29.35
CA LEU A 315 23.87 -5.58 30.57
C LEU A 315 25.04 -4.61 30.35
N SER A 316 25.66 -4.62 29.16
CA SER A 316 26.72 -3.67 28.79
C SER A 316 26.24 -2.24 28.80
N THR A 317 25.05 -1.97 28.27
CA THR A 317 24.45 -0.63 28.25
C THR A 317 24.08 -0.16 29.65
N VAL A 318 23.51 -1.04 30.48
CA VAL A 318 23.19 -0.72 31.87
C VAL A 318 24.43 -0.36 32.67
N ASN A 319 25.55 -1.06 32.46
CA ASN A 319 26.82 -0.76 33.13
C ASN A 319 27.40 0.58 32.66
N ALA A 320 27.46 0.83 31.35
CA ALA A 320 27.95 2.10 30.80
C ALA A 320 27.13 3.31 31.28
N LEU A 321 25.81 3.15 31.40
CA LEU A 321 24.93 4.19 31.95
C LEU A 321 25.15 4.40 33.46
N SER A 322 25.42 3.34 34.22
CA SER A 322 25.69 3.43 35.66
C SER A 322 27.00 4.13 35.98
N GLU A 323 28.02 4.02 35.11
CA GLU A 323 29.29 4.74 35.24
C GLU A 323 29.16 6.23 34.84
N SER A 324 28.27 6.54 33.90
CA SER A 324 28.13 7.88 33.32
C SER A 324 27.11 8.77 34.03
N LEU A 325 26.13 8.18 34.72
CA LEU A 325 25.04 8.88 35.41
C LEU A 325 25.25 8.90 36.93
N GLU A 326 24.50 9.74 37.63
CA GLU A 326 24.61 9.84 39.09
C GLU A 326 24.11 8.56 39.80
N PRO A 327 24.59 8.24 41.02
CA PRO A 327 24.24 6.98 41.72
C PRO A 327 22.74 6.73 41.96
N ARG A 328 21.91 7.77 41.89
CA ARG A 328 20.44 7.69 42.07
C ARG A 328 19.66 7.72 40.76
N ALA A 329 20.35 7.71 39.61
CA ALA A 329 19.71 7.65 38.30
C ALA A 329 19.06 6.28 38.08
N GLN A 330 17.95 6.27 37.34
CA GLN A 330 17.40 5.04 36.81
C GLN A 330 18.14 4.70 35.51
N VAL A 331 18.83 3.56 35.48
CA VAL A 331 19.67 3.11 34.36
C VAL A 331 19.01 2.04 33.49
N LYS A 332 17.85 1.53 33.91
CA LYS A 332 16.96 0.67 33.11
C LYS A 332 16.00 1.56 32.31
N ASN A 333 15.28 1.01 31.34
CA ASN A 333 14.28 1.76 30.57
C ASN A 333 13.01 2.00 31.44
N PRO A 334 12.54 3.25 31.63
CA PRO A 334 13.07 4.52 31.15
C PRO A 334 14.31 5.00 31.91
N VAL A 335 15.31 5.51 31.19
CA VAL A 335 16.50 6.14 31.79
C VAL A 335 16.10 7.50 32.34
N VAL A 336 16.27 7.69 33.65
CA VAL A 336 15.89 8.94 34.34
C VAL A 336 17.05 9.47 35.15
N THR A 337 17.51 10.68 34.81
CA THR A 337 18.48 11.45 35.60
C THR A 337 17.77 12.62 36.29
N ARG A 338 18.24 12.97 37.50
CA ARG A 338 17.80 14.13 38.28
C ARG A 338 18.90 15.19 38.43
N ALA A 339 20.13 14.84 38.05
CA ALA A 339 21.23 15.78 37.95
C ALA A 339 20.98 16.78 36.80
N ALA A 340 21.61 17.96 36.90
CA ALA A 340 21.55 18.93 35.81
C ALA A 340 22.22 18.33 34.56
N LEU A 341 21.52 18.35 33.43
CA LEU A 341 22.04 17.80 32.19
C LEU A 341 23.20 18.65 31.67
N VAL A 342 24.35 18.00 31.49
CA VAL A 342 25.51 18.60 30.81
C VAL A 342 25.74 17.91 29.45
N PRO A 343 26.34 18.61 28.47
CA PRO A 343 26.56 18.07 27.12
C PRO A 343 27.32 16.75 27.10
N GLU A 344 28.31 16.59 27.98
CA GLU A 344 29.13 15.36 28.02
C GLU A 344 28.31 14.14 28.47
N THR A 345 27.44 14.30 29.47
CA THR A 345 26.52 13.24 29.90
C THR A 345 25.54 12.88 28.78
N MET A 346 25.03 13.87 28.04
CA MET A 346 24.18 13.63 26.87
C MET A 346 24.92 12.83 25.80
N ARG A 347 26.19 13.17 25.53
CA ARG A 347 27.04 12.48 24.55
C ARG A 347 27.25 11.00 24.90
N LEU A 348 27.65 10.73 26.15
CA LEU A 348 27.89 9.36 26.63
C LEU A 348 26.61 8.51 26.61
N MET A 349 25.49 9.10 27.07
CA MET A 349 24.19 8.43 27.07
C MET A 349 23.71 8.10 25.65
N LEU A 350 23.81 9.06 24.72
CA LEU A 350 23.44 8.84 23.33
C LEU A 350 24.27 7.72 22.70
N ALA A 351 25.58 7.67 22.95
CA ALA A 351 26.44 6.60 22.45
C ALA A 351 25.99 5.23 22.99
N ALA A 352 25.81 5.11 24.31
CA ALA A 352 25.41 3.84 24.94
C ALA A 352 24.05 3.32 24.44
N LEU A 353 23.03 4.17 24.35
CA LEU A 353 21.70 3.76 23.89
C LEU A 353 21.65 3.50 22.38
N MET A 354 22.44 4.20 21.58
CA MET A 354 22.48 4.00 20.13
C MET A 354 23.23 2.75 19.71
N ASP A 355 24.19 2.28 20.50
CA ASP A 355 24.92 1.03 20.23
C ASP A 355 24.17 -0.23 20.70
N ASP A 356 23.17 -0.10 21.58
CA ASP A 356 22.46 -1.26 22.14
C ASP A 356 21.63 -2.04 21.08
N PRO A 357 21.87 -3.34 20.85
CA PRO A 357 21.18 -4.11 19.81
C PRO A 357 19.67 -4.30 20.06
N ASN A 358 19.20 -4.07 21.29
CA ASN A 358 17.80 -4.19 21.67
C ASN A 358 17.00 -2.90 21.50
N VAL A 359 17.65 -1.81 21.11
CA VAL A 359 17.03 -0.50 20.91
C VAL A 359 16.86 -0.22 19.42
N ASP A 360 15.62 0.02 18.97
CA ASP A 360 15.30 0.35 17.57
C ASP A 360 15.13 1.87 17.36
N GLY A 361 15.05 2.67 18.43
CA GLY A 361 14.96 4.13 18.41
C GLY A 361 15.03 4.75 19.81
N LEU A 362 15.29 6.06 19.89
CA LEU A 362 15.37 6.81 21.15
C LEU A 362 14.35 7.95 21.19
N LEU A 363 13.64 8.07 22.32
CA LEU A 363 12.79 9.20 22.64
C LEU A 363 13.31 9.92 23.89
N MET A 364 13.83 11.14 23.69
CA MET A 364 14.23 12.02 24.77
C MET A 364 13.04 12.85 25.25
N LEU A 365 12.74 12.84 26.54
CA LEU A 365 11.63 13.53 27.17
C LEU A 365 12.20 14.55 28.16
N LEU A 366 12.37 15.78 27.72
CA LEU A 366 13.06 16.81 28.50
C LEU A 366 12.10 17.91 28.94
N ALA A 367 12.04 18.15 30.24
CA ALA A 367 11.39 19.32 30.83
C ALA A 367 12.40 20.47 31.01
N PRO A 368 11.95 21.73 31.14
CA PRO A 368 12.84 22.85 31.41
C PRO A 368 13.55 22.65 32.76
N ASP A 369 14.87 22.76 32.79
CA ASP A 369 15.68 22.75 34.03
C ASP A 369 16.51 24.03 34.09
N SER A 370 16.27 24.86 35.10
CA SER A 370 17.00 26.13 35.28
C SER A 370 18.47 25.93 35.69
N ARG A 371 18.86 24.71 36.06
CA ARG A 371 20.23 24.36 36.46
C ARG A 371 21.07 23.88 35.27
N ALA A 372 20.45 23.60 34.13
CA ALA A 372 21.09 23.07 32.93
C ALA A 372 21.04 24.09 31.79
N ASP A 373 22.13 24.19 31.01
CA ASP A 373 22.09 24.90 29.73
C ASP A 373 21.45 23.99 28.67
N MET A 374 20.12 24.07 28.59
CA MET A 374 19.35 23.28 27.64
C MET A 374 19.69 23.61 26.18
N ALA A 375 20.19 24.80 25.88
CA ALA A 375 20.60 25.16 24.53
C ALA A 375 21.88 24.41 24.14
N GLU A 376 22.85 24.31 25.04
CA GLU A 376 24.07 23.53 24.80
C GLU A 376 23.78 22.02 24.72
N VAL A 377 22.90 21.51 25.58
CA VAL A 377 22.45 20.11 25.52
C VAL A 377 21.82 19.81 24.16
N VAL A 378 20.94 20.69 23.66
CA VAL A 378 20.31 20.51 22.34
C VAL A 378 21.34 20.64 21.21
N ARG A 379 22.29 21.58 21.30
CA ARG A 379 23.40 21.68 20.32
C ARG A 379 24.20 20.39 20.25
N GLN A 380 24.49 19.76 21.39
CA GLN A 380 25.19 18.48 21.41
C GLN A 380 24.38 17.36 20.72
N VAL A 381 23.07 17.29 20.95
CA VAL A 381 22.20 16.34 20.22
C VAL A 381 22.25 16.62 18.72
N THR A 382 22.12 17.89 18.29
CA THR A 382 22.13 18.25 16.86
C THR A 382 23.45 17.89 16.17
N ALA A 383 24.58 17.92 16.88
CA ALA A 383 25.88 17.53 16.35
C ALA A 383 26.02 16.00 16.16
N MET A 384 25.34 15.20 17.00
CA MET A 384 25.45 13.74 16.99
C MET A 384 24.39 13.05 16.12
N ALA A 385 23.15 13.57 16.13
CA ALA A 385 22.01 12.88 15.53
C ALA A 385 22.14 12.57 14.02
N PRO A 386 22.75 13.43 13.16
CA PRO A 386 22.91 13.11 11.75
C PRO A 386 23.75 11.86 11.47
N LYS A 387 24.59 11.45 12.44
CA LYS A 387 25.45 10.26 12.35
C LYS A 387 24.82 9.04 13.04
N ALA A 388 23.67 9.18 13.70
CA ALA A 388 23.07 8.12 14.46
C ALA A 388 22.50 7.02 13.55
N PRO A 389 22.74 5.73 13.86
CA PRO A 389 22.24 4.61 13.06
C PRO A 389 20.75 4.34 13.26
N LYS A 390 20.14 4.95 14.27
CA LYS A 390 18.74 4.74 14.72
C LYS A 390 18.04 6.09 14.86
N PRO A 391 16.70 6.14 14.69
CA PRO A 391 15.95 7.38 14.80
C PRO A 391 15.97 7.94 16.23
N ILE A 392 16.27 9.23 16.35
CA ILE A 392 16.19 10.01 17.59
C ILE A 392 15.01 10.97 17.47
N MET A 393 14.17 11.03 18.49
CA MET A 393 13.11 12.03 18.63
C MET A 393 13.21 12.72 19.98
N ALA A 394 12.66 13.92 20.05
CA ALA A 394 12.62 14.69 21.28
C ALA A 394 11.19 15.10 21.61
N CYS A 395 10.83 15.06 22.89
CA CYS A 395 9.73 15.80 23.46
C CYS A 395 10.35 16.84 24.40
N LEU A 396 10.39 18.09 23.94
CA LEU A 396 10.79 19.22 24.77
C LEU A 396 9.52 19.84 25.34
N MET A 397 9.22 19.57 26.61
CA MET A 397 8.00 20.03 27.26
C MET A 397 8.09 21.50 27.65
N GLY A 398 6.98 22.24 27.55
CA GLY A 398 6.92 23.69 27.81
C GLY A 398 6.97 24.53 26.53
N GLU A 399 6.75 25.84 26.65
CA GLU A 399 6.56 26.70 25.47
C GLU A 399 7.61 27.80 25.35
N ALA A 400 7.63 28.77 26.28
CA ALA A 400 8.43 29.99 26.15
C ALA A 400 9.94 29.73 25.92
N SER A 401 10.58 28.93 26.77
CA SER A 401 12.02 28.63 26.67
C SER A 401 12.34 27.49 25.70
N MET A 402 11.43 26.54 25.51
CA MET A 402 11.71 25.31 24.77
C MET A 402 11.32 25.39 23.28
N ARG A 403 10.44 26.32 22.88
CA ARG A 403 10.05 26.50 21.46
C ARG A 403 11.24 26.77 20.54
N PRO A 404 12.19 27.67 20.85
CA PRO A 404 13.36 27.89 20.01
C PRO A 404 14.23 26.63 19.88
N LEU A 405 14.36 25.87 20.97
CA LEU A 405 15.12 24.62 21.00
C LEU A 405 14.46 23.52 20.16
N ARG A 406 13.12 23.45 20.15
CA ARG A 406 12.39 22.56 19.25
C ARG A 406 12.67 22.88 17.78
N ARG A 407 12.65 24.17 17.42
CA ARG A 407 12.97 24.63 16.05
C ARG A 407 14.39 24.23 15.64
N MET A 408 15.36 24.38 16.54
CA MET A 408 16.75 23.97 16.30
C MET A 408 16.87 22.46 16.00
N LEU A 409 16.15 21.61 16.74
CA LEU A 409 16.09 20.17 16.45
C LEU A 409 15.41 19.87 15.11
N ASP A 410 14.30 20.56 14.83
CA ASP A 410 13.53 20.39 13.61
C ASP A 410 14.35 20.77 12.36
N GLU A 411 15.16 21.82 12.43
CA GLU A 411 16.02 22.29 11.33
C GLU A 411 17.00 21.20 10.87
N VAL A 412 17.64 20.47 11.82
CA VAL A 412 18.53 19.34 11.50
C VAL A 412 17.80 18.03 11.21
N GLY A 413 16.47 18.03 11.25
CA GLY A 413 15.63 16.88 10.90
C GLY A 413 15.32 15.92 12.05
N ILE A 414 15.55 16.31 13.31
CA ILE A 414 15.16 15.56 14.49
C ILE A 414 13.71 15.95 14.84
N PRO A 415 12.73 15.02 14.77
CA PRO A 415 11.34 15.35 15.09
C PRO A 415 11.20 15.75 16.57
N SER A 416 10.85 17.02 16.81
CA SER A 416 10.65 17.54 18.15
C SER A 416 9.16 17.79 18.49
N PHE A 417 8.73 17.41 19.68
CA PHE A 417 7.34 17.48 20.12
C PHE A 417 7.18 18.26 21.41
N ARG A 418 5.96 18.74 21.65
CA ARG A 418 5.60 19.46 22.87
C ARG A 418 5.07 18.54 23.98
N THR A 419 4.55 17.36 23.63
CA THR A 419 3.97 16.42 24.60
C THR A 419 4.44 14.98 24.37
N PRO A 420 4.55 14.16 25.43
CA PRO A 420 4.96 12.76 25.30
C PRO A 420 4.03 11.95 24.40
N GLU A 421 2.72 12.21 24.43
CA GLU A 421 1.72 11.52 23.60
C GLU A 421 1.97 11.74 22.12
N ALA A 422 2.25 12.99 21.73
CA ALA A 422 2.54 13.32 20.35
C ALA A 422 3.81 12.60 19.88
N ALA A 423 4.85 12.55 20.72
CA ALA A 423 6.13 11.92 20.39
C ALA A 423 6.03 10.39 20.29
N THR A 424 5.39 9.74 21.28
CA THR A 424 5.17 8.29 21.28
C THR A 424 4.34 7.83 20.08
N ASN A 425 3.24 8.54 19.78
CA ASN A 425 2.42 8.24 18.60
C ASN A 425 3.22 8.40 17.30
N ALA A 426 4.09 9.40 17.22
CA ALA A 426 4.90 9.65 16.03
C ALA A 426 5.92 8.52 15.77
N PHE A 427 6.55 7.98 16.81
CA PHE A 427 7.37 6.76 16.66
C PHE A 427 6.54 5.55 16.26
N GLY A 428 5.34 5.42 16.85
CA GLY A 428 4.37 4.39 16.49
C GLY A 428 4.04 4.38 15.01
N VAL A 429 4.00 5.54 14.34
CA VAL A 429 3.80 5.62 12.89
C VAL A 429 4.96 4.97 12.13
N LEU A 430 6.21 5.20 12.52
CA LEU A 430 7.37 4.57 11.88
C LEU A 430 7.43 3.06 12.14
N ALA A 431 7.20 2.64 13.38
CA ALA A 431 7.19 1.23 13.76
C ALA A 431 6.06 0.48 13.06
N ALA A 432 4.86 1.07 13.00
CA ALA A 432 3.72 0.51 12.28
C ALA A 432 3.98 0.44 10.77
N TYR A 433 4.67 1.42 10.17
CA TYR A 433 5.06 1.33 8.77
C TYR A 433 5.95 0.12 8.52
N HIS A 434 7.01 -0.07 9.32
CA HIS A 434 7.89 -1.25 9.20
C HIS A 434 7.11 -2.57 9.36
N TYR A 435 6.23 -2.66 10.36
CA TYR A 435 5.39 -3.85 10.59
C TYR A 435 4.42 -4.11 9.43
N ASN A 436 3.71 -3.07 8.95
CA ASN A 436 2.76 -3.19 7.84
C ASN A 436 3.47 -3.53 6.52
N GLN A 437 4.71 -3.05 6.33
CA GLN A 437 5.54 -3.50 5.21
C GLN A 437 5.70 -5.01 5.25
N THR A 438 6.14 -5.58 6.38
CA THR A 438 6.29 -7.03 6.55
C THR A 438 5.00 -7.80 6.24
N LEU A 439 3.84 -7.30 6.69
CA LEU A 439 2.53 -7.88 6.39
C LEU A 439 2.16 -7.79 4.90
N SER A 440 2.52 -6.70 4.24
CA SER A 440 2.26 -6.53 2.80
C SER A 440 3.05 -7.51 1.94
N LEU A 441 4.22 -7.95 2.42
CA LEU A 441 5.07 -8.97 1.76
C LEU A 441 4.43 -10.37 1.72
N GLN A 442 3.39 -10.60 2.53
CA GLN A 442 2.81 -11.92 2.72
C GLN A 442 1.76 -12.18 1.63
N THR A 443 2.04 -13.16 0.78
CA THR A 443 1.06 -13.82 -0.08
C THR A 443 1.03 -15.31 0.25
N LEU A 444 0.02 -16.04 -0.22
CA LEU A 444 -0.17 -17.47 0.05
C LEU A 444 1.15 -18.27 0.02
N PRO A 445 1.41 -19.15 1.00
CA PRO A 445 2.59 -19.99 0.96
C PRO A 445 2.44 -20.95 -0.23
N PRO A 446 3.52 -21.60 -0.68
CA PRO A 446 3.37 -22.81 -1.46
C PRO A 446 2.67 -23.84 -0.57
N GLU A 447 1.35 -23.95 -0.69
CA GLU A 447 0.78 -25.28 -0.48
C GLU A 447 1.56 -26.22 -1.39
N PRO A 448 2.05 -27.36 -0.89
CA PRO A 448 2.39 -28.43 -1.80
C PRO A 448 1.08 -28.66 -2.60
N LEU A 449 1.13 -28.47 -3.91
CA LEU A 449 0.01 -28.56 -4.86
C LEU A 449 -0.54 -30.01 -4.95
N VAL A 450 -0.69 -30.68 -3.82
CA VAL A 450 -1.01 -32.09 -3.67
C VAL A 450 -2.52 -32.30 -3.81
N ARG A 451 -3.34 -31.28 -3.51
CA ARG A 451 -4.78 -31.30 -3.82
C ARG A 451 -5.32 -29.89 -4.02
N LEU A 452 -5.78 -29.60 -5.24
CA LEU A 452 -6.49 -28.35 -5.53
C LEU A 452 -7.93 -28.44 -5.02
N PRO A 453 -8.50 -27.35 -4.48
CA PRO A 453 -9.90 -27.33 -4.06
C PRO A 453 -10.84 -27.60 -5.24
N LYS A 454 -11.97 -28.27 -4.96
CA LYS A 454 -12.99 -28.60 -5.97
C LYS A 454 -13.94 -27.43 -6.18
N VAL A 455 -13.41 -26.33 -6.72
CA VAL A 455 -14.11 -25.05 -6.88
C VAL A 455 -15.38 -25.19 -7.72
N ASP A 456 -15.34 -25.93 -8.82
CA ASP A 456 -16.50 -26.10 -9.71
C ASP A 456 -17.68 -26.78 -9.01
N GLU A 457 -17.41 -27.77 -8.17
CA GLU A 457 -18.45 -28.47 -7.40
C GLU A 457 -19.03 -27.57 -6.30
N ALA A 458 -18.19 -26.77 -5.66
CA ALA A 458 -18.65 -25.77 -4.68
C ALA A 458 -19.54 -24.70 -5.33
N ARG A 459 -19.17 -24.21 -6.52
CA ARG A 459 -19.97 -23.23 -7.28
C ARG A 459 -21.31 -23.80 -7.71
N LYS A 460 -21.35 -25.05 -8.17
CA LYS A 460 -22.61 -25.75 -8.52
C LYS A 460 -23.54 -25.85 -7.31
N LEU A 461 -23.00 -26.23 -6.15
CA LEU A 461 -23.77 -26.32 -4.91
C LEU A 461 -24.41 -24.97 -4.54
N VAL A 462 -23.61 -23.90 -4.54
CA VAL A 462 -24.09 -22.55 -4.22
C VAL A 462 -25.12 -22.06 -5.24
N ALA A 463 -24.87 -22.29 -6.53
CA ALA A 463 -25.81 -21.94 -7.59
C ALA A 463 -27.15 -22.69 -7.47
N GLN A 464 -27.12 -23.96 -7.08
CA GLN A 464 -28.33 -24.75 -6.82
C GLN A 464 -29.15 -24.16 -5.67
N VAL A 465 -28.51 -23.84 -4.54
CA VAL A 465 -29.18 -23.24 -3.37
C VAL A 465 -29.86 -21.92 -3.75
N LEU A 466 -29.18 -21.06 -4.52
CA LEU A 466 -29.73 -19.79 -4.99
C LEU A 466 -30.86 -19.98 -6.01
N ALA A 467 -30.77 -20.97 -6.90
CA ALA A 467 -31.82 -21.30 -7.86
C ALA A 467 -33.11 -21.80 -7.18
N GLU A 468 -32.97 -22.45 -6.03
CA GLU A 468 -34.09 -22.86 -5.16
C GLU A 468 -34.67 -21.69 -4.34
N GLY A 469 -34.12 -20.47 -4.46
CA GLY A 469 -34.55 -19.29 -3.71
C GLY A 469 -34.14 -19.30 -2.23
N ARG A 470 -33.25 -20.22 -1.84
CA ARG A 470 -32.74 -20.31 -0.46
C ARG A 470 -31.53 -19.39 -0.28
N GLN A 471 -31.40 -18.82 0.92
CA GLN A 471 -30.26 -17.98 1.30
C GLN A 471 -29.37 -18.64 2.36
N HIS A 472 -29.76 -19.80 2.88
CA HIS A 472 -29.01 -20.53 3.91
C HIS A 472 -28.78 -21.98 3.47
N LEU A 473 -27.55 -22.45 3.68
CA LEU A 473 -27.20 -23.86 3.46
C LEU A 473 -27.66 -24.69 4.66
N THR A 474 -28.08 -25.92 4.38
CA THR A 474 -28.32 -26.95 5.39
C THR A 474 -26.99 -27.49 5.94
N LEU A 475 -27.03 -28.17 7.09
CA LEU A 475 -25.80 -28.69 7.72
C LEU A 475 -25.04 -29.66 6.81
N SER A 476 -25.74 -30.53 6.07
CA SER A 476 -25.12 -31.45 5.11
C SER A 476 -24.46 -30.71 3.94
N GLU A 477 -25.08 -29.65 3.44
CA GLU A 477 -24.51 -28.79 2.40
C GLU A 477 -23.27 -28.05 2.91
N CYS A 478 -23.28 -27.57 4.16
CA CYS A 478 -22.10 -26.96 4.81
C CYS A 478 -20.93 -27.95 4.93
N VAL A 479 -21.19 -29.20 5.34
CA VAL A 479 -20.17 -30.27 5.41
C VAL A 479 -19.57 -30.52 4.02
N ASN A 480 -20.41 -30.65 3.00
CA ASN A 480 -19.96 -30.86 1.62
C ASN A 480 -19.11 -29.68 1.13
N LEU A 481 -19.57 -28.45 1.36
CA LEU A 481 -18.83 -27.24 0.98
C LEU A 481 -17.45 -27.21 1.64
N PHE A 482 -17.37 -27.47 2.94
CA PHE A 482 -16.10 -27.49 3.67
C PHE A 482 -15.16 -28.59 3.19
N SER A 483 -15.71 -29.75 2.79
CA SER A 483 -14.91 -30.83 2.20
C SER A 483 -14.33 -30.50 0.83
N TYR A 484 -14.99 -29.64 0.03
CA TYR A 484 -14.46 -29.23 -1.27
C TYR A 484 -13.23 -28.32 -1.19
N PHE A 485 -13.04 -27.66 -0.04
CA PHE A 485 -11.87 -26.83 0.26
C PHE A 485 -10.92 -27.49 1.28
N ASP A 486 -11.13 -28.78 1.60
CA ASP A 486 -10.33 -29.55 2.57
C ASP A 486 -10.16 -28.82 3.92
N ILE A 487 -11.21 -28.17 4.45
CA ILE A 487 -11.16 -27.47 5.74
C ILE A 487 -10.98 -28.50 6.88
N PRO A 488 -9.87 -28.48 7.65
CA PRO A 488 -9.56 -29.51 8.64
C PRO A 488 -10.30 -29.27 9.97
N LEU A 489 -11.63 -29.29 9.91
CA LEU A 489 -12.53 -29.01 11.03
C LEU A 489 -13.55 -30.14 11.17
N GLU A 490 -13.65 -30.72 12.36
CA GLU A 490 -14.62 -31.78 12.63
C GLU A 490 -15.92 -31.19 13.20
N LEU A 491 -17.05 -31.53 12.58
CA LEU A 491 -18.37 -31.05 13.00
C LEU A 491 -18.99 -32.04 13.98
N LEU A 492 -19.22 -31.58 15.20
CA LEU A 492 -19.85 -32.38 16.25
C LEU A 492 -21.37 -32.36 16.11
N GLN A 493 -22.01 -33.46 16.49
CA GLN A 493 -23.46 -33.47 16.69
C GLN A 493 -23.84 -32.69 17.95
N PRO A 494 -25.03 -32.08 18.02
CA PRO A 494 -25.46 -31.23 19.14
C PRO A 494 -25.37 -31.88 20.53
N ASP A 495 -25.43 -33.22 20.59
CA ASP A 495 -25.47 -34.02 21.83
C ASP A 495 -24.19 -34.87 22.04
N ALA A 496 -23.13 -34.65 21.26
CA ALA A 496 -21.88 -35.40 21.41
C ALA A 496 -21.03 -34.88 22.57
N ASP A 497 -20.60 -35.77 23.47
CA ASP A 497 -19.61 -35.46 24.50
C ASP A 497 -18.28 -35.06 23.86
N PHE A 498 -17.67 -33.99 24.37
CA PHE A 498 -16.41 -33.45 23.84
C PHE A 498 -15.24 -34.41 24.09
N PRO A 499 -14.59 -34.96 23.05
CA PRO A 499 -13.38 -35.75 23.23
C PRO A 499 -12.20 -34.81 23.53
N GLY A 500 -11.80 -34.70 24.79
CA GLY A 500 -10.50 -34.10 25.17
C GLY A 500 -10.50 -32.72 25.81
N LEU A 501 -11.63 -32.17 26.26
CA LEU A 501 -11.61 -31.04 27.21
C LEU A 501 -11.05 -31.54 28.54
N GLN A 502 -9.76 -31.33 28.79
CA GLN A 502 -9.12 -31.74 30.04
C GLN A 502 -9.43 -30.74 31.18
N HIS A 503 -9.89 -29.54 30.86
CA HIS A 503 -10.08 -28.45 31.82
C HIS A 503 -11.45 -27.77 31.67
N VAL A 504 -12.03 -27.41 32.82
CA VAL A 504 -13.31 -26.67 32.96
C VAL A 504 -13.19 -25.23 32.42
N ASP A 505 -11.97 -24.77 32.12
CA ASP A 505 -11.62 -23.41 31.71
C ASP A 505 -11.36 -23.23 30.20
N ASP A 506 -11.61 -24.25 29.37
CA ASP A 506 -11.41 -24.12 27.92
C ASP A 506 -12.35 -23.03 27.35
N VAL A 507 -11.77 -21.99 26.76
CA VAL A 507 -12.52 -20.84 26.24
C VAL A 507 -12.88 -21.10 24.77
N PRO A 508 -14.17 -21.15 24.40
CA PRO A 508 -14.57 -21.36 23.01
C PRO A 508 -14.10 -20.21 22.12
N MET A 509 -13.77 -20.55 20.87
CA MET A 509 -13.38 -19.62 19.83
C MET A 509 -14.49 -19.48 18.79
N ALA A 510 -14.45 -18.42 18.00
CA ALA A 510 -15.34 -18.26 16.85
C ALA A 510 -14.58 -17.72 15.64
N ILE A 511 -14.98 -18.20 14.45
CA ILE A 511 -14.55 -17.63 13.17
C ILE A 511 -15.80 -17.11 12.46
N ARG A 512 -15.71 -15.87 11.96
CA ARG A 512 -16.75 -15.25 11.15
C ARG A 512 -16.17 -14.70 9.86
N VAL A 513 -16.78 -15.05 8.73
CA VAL A 513 -16.62 -14.36 7.46
C VAL A 513 -17.83 -13.47 7.26
N GLY A 514 -17.61 -12.22 6.87
CA GLY A 514 -18.66 -11.32 6.41
C GLY A 514 -18.20 -10.47 5.24
N VAL A 515 -19.13 -9.75 4.61
CA VAL A 515 -18.84 -8.84 3.49
C VAL A 515 -19.14 -7.41 3.90
N ASP A 516 -18.14 -6.54 3.79
CA ASP A 516 -18.32 -5.09 3.88
C ASP A 516 -18.67 -4.52 2.49
N ALA A 517 -19.64 -3.63 2.42
CA ALA A 517 -20.15 -3.09 1.15
C ALA A 517 -19.10 -2.30 0.35
N LEU A 518 -18.08 -1.73 1.01
CA LEU A 518 -17.01 -0.98 0.35
C LEU A 518 -15.75 -1.82 0.17
N TYR A 519 -15.39 -2.62 1.19
CA TYR A 519 -14.09 -3.28 1.26
C TYR A 519 -14.11 -4.77 0.91
N GLY A 520 -15.29 -5.33 0.63
CA GLY A 520 -15.44 -6.73 0.27
C GLY A 520 -15.35 -7.66 1.49
N PRO A 521 -15.02 -8.94 1.28
CA PRO A 521 -15.02 -9.93 2.34
C PRO A 521 -13.94 -9.69 3.39
N PHE A 522 -14.22 -10.07 4.64
CA PHE A 522 -13.28 -10.04 5.75
C PHE A 522 -13.44 -11.29 6.63
N ILE A 523 -12.36 -11.68 7.30
CA ILE A 523 -12.33 -12.78 8.26
C ILE A 523 -12.07 -12.22 9.65
N ASN A 524 -12.90 -12.63 10.61
CA ASN A 524 -12.80 -12.28 12.01
C ASN A 524 -12.55 -13.54 12.85
N PHE A 525 -11.60 -13.43 13.78
CA PHE A 525 -11.31 -14.43 14.81
C PHE A 525 -11.37 -13.80 16.20
N GLY A 526 -11.95 -14.52 17.17
CA GLY A 526 -12.11 -14.06 18.54
C GLY A 526 -12.75 -15.11 19.45
N SER A 527 -13.25 -14.66 20.61
CA SER A 527 -13.99 -15.52 21.54
C SER A 527 -15.36 -15.93 20.99
N GLY A 528 -15.74 -17.18 21.25
CA GLY A 528 -17.01 -17.79 20.85
C GLY A 528 -17.94 -18.10 22.02
N GLY A 529 -19.07 -18.72 21.72
CA GLY A 529 -20.07 -19.15 22.68
C GLY A 529 -20.61 -18.03 23.58
N ARG A 530 -20.91 -18.35 24.84
CA ARG A 530 -21.40 -17.38 25.84
C ARG A 530 -20.34 -16.34 26.25
N SER A 531 -19.07 -16.61 25.94
CA SER A 531 -17.92 -15.75 26.23
C SER A 531 -17.59 -14.76 25.12
N ALA A 532 -18.42 -14.68 24.07
CA ALA A 532 -18.36 -13.67 23.01
C ALA A 532 -18.70 -12.26 23.55
N ILE A 533 -17.92 -11.77 24.52
CA ILE A 533 -18.14 -10.49 25.19
C ILE A 533 -17.52 -9.36 24.34
N SER A 534 -18.40 -8.56 23.74
CA SER A 534 -18.18 -7.19 23.24
C SER A 534 -17.37 -6.99 21.95
N ALA A 535 -17.74 -5.97 21.17
CA ALA A 535 -17.16 -5.58 19.88
C ALA A 535 -15.64 -5.27 19.89
N ARG A 536 -14.98 -5.33 21.06
CA ARG A 536 -13.56 -5.02 21.25
C ARG A 536 -12.62 -6.21 21.07
N ASP A 537 -13.13 -7.45 21.02
CA ASP A 537 -12.31 -8.67 20.86
C ASP A 537 -12.34 -9.23 19.43
N ARG A 538 -12.28 -8.34 18.44
CA ARG A 538 -12.39 -8.70 17.02
C ARG A 538 -11.08 -8.44 16.30
N ALA A 539 -10.22 -9.46 16.21
CA ALA A 539 -9.13 -9.42 15.25
C ALA A 539 -9.73 -9.63 13.86
N ILE A 540 -9.48 -8.71 12.94
CA ILE A 540 -10.00 -8.74 11.56
C ILE A 540 -8.84 -8.72 10.58
N GLU A 541 -8.95 -9.54 9.54
CA GLU A 541 -8.03 -9.55 8.40
C GLU A 541 -8.79 -9.71 7.08
N LEU A 542 -8.17 -9.25 6.00
CA LEU A 542 -8.72 -9.39 4.64
C LEU A 542 -8.15 -10.64 3.95
N PRO A 543 -9.00 -11.47 3.31
CA PRO A 543 -8.53 -12.49 2.38
C PRO A 543 -7.85 -11.84 1.15
N PRO A 544 -6.87 -12.50 0.51
CA PRO A 544 -6.36 -13.84 0.82
C PRO A 544 -5.44 -13.87 2.06
N LEU A 545 -5.59 -14.91 2.89
CA LEU A 545 -4.73 -15.24 4.02
C LEU A 545 -3.68 -16.29 3.62
N ASN A 546 -2.53 -16.24 4.29
CA ASN A 546 -1.48 -17.26 4.29
C ASN A 546 -1.19 -17.65 5.75
N GLY A 547 -0.38 -18.67 5.99
CA GLY A 547 -0.07 -19.10 7.37
C GLY A 547 0.50 -17.99 8.26
N PHE A 548 1.27 -17.05 7.71
CA PHE A 548 1.74 -15.89 8.47
C PHE A 548 0.60 -14.93 8.84
N LEU A 549 -0.30 -14.60 7.91
CA LEU A 549 -1.43 -13.71 8.13
C LEU A 549 -2.47 -14.35 9.05
N ALA A 550 -2.72 -15.65 8.91
CA ALA A 550 -3.56 -16.44 9.81
C ALA A 550 -2.99 -16.43 11.23
N ARG A 551 -1.68 -16.68 11.38
CA ARG A 551 -0.94 -16.53 12.63
C ARG A 551 -1.11 -15.12 13.22
N GLN A 552 -0.88 -14.07 12.44
CA GLN A 552 -1.03 -12.69 12.91
C GLN A 552 -2.47 -12.34 13.28
N LEU A 553 -3.47 -12.88 12.56
CA LEU A 553 -4.88 -12.74 12.90
C LEU A 553 -5.17 -13.34 14.28
N VAL A 554 -4.70 -14.56 14.53
CA VAL A 554 -4.86 -15.23 15.83
C VAL A 554 -4.10 -14.49 16.93
N GLU A 555 -2.81 -14.19 16.72
CA GLU A 555 -1.94 -13.57 17.73
C GLU A 555 -2.41 -12.18 18.21
N ARG A 556 -3.10 -11.43 17.35
CA ARG A 556 -3.65 -10.10 17.69
C ARG A 556 -4.95 -10.17 18.51
N SER A 557 -5.67 -11.28 18.44
CA SER A 557 -6.91 -11.46 19.21
C SER A 557 -6.66 -11.37 20.72
N ALA A 558 -7.64 -10.87 21.49
CA ALA A 558 -7.46 -10.80 22.94
C ALA A 558 -7.53 -12.20 23.57
N ILE A 559 -8.36 -13.10 23.03
CA ILE A 559 -8.42 -14.50 23.44
C ILE A 559 -7.06 -15.21 23.34
N TRP A 560 -6.29 -14.97 22.28
CA TRP A 560 -4.93 -15.51 22.17
C TRP A 560 -4.01 -14.95 23.26
N ARG A 561 -3.95 -13.62 23.36
CA ARG A 561 -3.03 -12.94 24.28
C ARG A 561 -3.30 -13.25 25.76
N ARG A 562 -4.57 -13.47 26.13
CA ARG A 562 -4.97 -13.70 27.51
C ARG A 562 -5.00 -15.18 27.90
N VAL A 563 -5.36 -16.06 26.97
CA VAL A 563 -5.72 -17.46 27.29
C VAL A 563 -4.97 -18.45 26.40
N LEU A 564 -5.23 -18.46 25.09
CA LEU A 564 -4.82 -19.57 24.22
C LEU A 564 -3.30 -19.72 24.07
N LYS A 565 -2.53 -18.63 24.18
CA LYS A 565 -1.06 -18.68 24.08
C LYS A 565 -0.42 -19.69 25.04
N HIS A 566 -1.05 -19.96 26.18
CA HIS A 566 -0.54 -20.88 27.20
C HIS A 566 -1.23 -22.24 27.24
N GLN A 567 -2.42 -22.38 26.62
CA GLN A 567 -3.25 -23.58 26.71
C GLN A 567 -3.30 -24.39 25.41
N MET A 568 -3.16 -23.74 24.24
CA MET A 568 -3.34 -24.39 22.95
C MET A 568 -2.12 -25.22 22.55
N SER A 569 -2.33 -26.45 22.08
CA SER A 569 -1.24 -27.29 21.56
C SER A 569 -0.69 -26.72 20.23
N PRO A 570 0.60 -26.93 19.91
CA PRO A 570 1.15 -26.54 18.61
C PRO A 570 0.41 -27.14 17.42
N ALA A 571 -0.01 -28.41 17.52
CA ALA A 571 -0.74 -29.09 16.45
C ALA A 571 -2.14 -28.47 16.21
N ALA A 572 -2.88 -28.18 17.28
CA ALA A 572 -4.17 -27.50 17.15
C ALA A 572 -4.01 -26.08 16.60
N TYR A 573 -2.91 -25.40 16.96
CA TYR A 573 -2.60 -24.08 16.45
C TYR A 573 -2.28 -24.07 14.95
N GLU A 574 -1.55 -25.09 14.47
CA GLU A 574 -1.32 -25.31 13.03
C GLU A 574 -2.64 -25.59 12.30
N ARG A 575 -3.51 -26.44 12.86
CA ARG A 575 -4.84 -26.70 12.28
C ARG A 575 -5.71 -25.45 12.23
N LEU A 576 -5.63 -24.57 13.22
CA LEU A 576 -6.37 -23.30 13.21
C LEU A 576 -5.87 -22.37 12.09
N GLN A 577 -4.55 -22.32 11.87
CA GLN A 577 -3.98 -21.57 10.74
C GLN A 577 -4.50 -22.14 9.41
N GLU A 578 -4.47 -23.47 9.26
CA GLU A 578 -4.97 -24.14 8.05
C GLU A 578 -6.47 -23.88 7.83
N VAL A 579 -7.33 -23.96 8.86
CA VAL A 579 -8.76 -23.60 8.75
C VAL A 579 -8.93 -22.18 8.22
N LEU A 580 -8.19 -21.21 8.75
CA LEU A 580 -8.28 -19.80 8.32
C LEU A 580 -7.82 -19.61 6.86
N GLU A 581 -6.78 -20.32 6.44
CA GLU A 581 -6.28 -20.31 5.06
C GLU A 581 -7.30 -20.93 4.10
N ARG A 582 -7.84 -22.11 4.41
CA ARG A 582 -8.86 -22.78 3.57
C ARG A 582 -10.17 -22.00 3.50
N LEU A 583 -10.61 -21.40 4.61
CA LEU A 583 -11.76 -20.48 4.60
C LEU A 583 -11.48 -19.26 3.74
N SER A 584 -10.26 -18.71 3.78
CA SER A 584 -9.88 -17.61 2.92
C SER A 584 -9.95 -17.98 1.44
N ASP A 585 -9.48 -19.17 1.06
CA ASP A 585 -9.58 -19.68 -0.31
C ASP A 585 -11.05 -19.82 -0.76
N MET A 586 -11.88 -20.40 0.10
CA MET A 586 -13.31 -20.56 -0.14
C MET A 586 -14.00 -19.23 -0.45
N VAL A 587 -13.66 -18.19 0.30
CA VAL A 587 -14.22 -16.85 0.14
C VAL A 587 -13.72 -16.14 -1.12
N CYS A 588 -12.49 -16.38 -1.56
CA CYS A 588 -11.97 -15.82 -2.80
C CYS A 588 -12.68 -16.40 -4.04
N GLU A 589 -13.06 -17.68 -3.98
CA GLU A 589 -13.61 -18.42 -5.11
C GLU A 589 -15.13 -18.38 -5.22
N LEU A 590 -15.82 -17.93 -4.17
CA LEU A 590 -17.28 -17.91 -4.05
C LEU A 590 -17.79 -16.51 -3.65
N PRO A 591 -17.96 -15.58 -4.62
CA PRO A 591 -18.44 -14.22 -4.34
C PRO A 591 -19.85 -14.15 -3.76
N GLU A 592 -20.63 -15.22 -3.88
CA GLU A 592 -21.98 -15.34 -3.35
C GLU A 592 -22.02 -15.54 -1.82
N LEU A 593 -20.89 -15.88 -1.19
CA LEU A 593 -20.84 -16.07 0.27
C LEU A 593 -20.99 -14.73 0.99
N ALA A 594 -22.13 -14.53 1.66
CA ALA A 594 -22.44 -13.30 2.37
C ALA A 594 -21.98 -13.34 3.84
N ASN A 595 -22.16 -14.47 4.51
CA ASN A 595 -21.74 -14.67 5.89
C ASN A 595 -21.44 -16.16 6.16
N VAL A 596 -20.32 -16.44 6.82
CA VAL A 596 -19.98 -17.77 7.35
C VAL A 596 -19.72 -17.61 8.84
N LEU A 597 -20.44 -18.34 9.68
CA LEU A 597 -20.24 -18.34 11.12
C LEU A 597 -19.92 -19.77 11.57
N ILE A 598 -18.76 -19.93 12.19
CA ILE A 598 -18.34 -21.15 12.86
C ILE A 598 -18.19 -20.82 14.34
N ASP A 599 -19.18 -21.22 15.14
CA ASP A 599 -19.29 -20.88 16.55
C ASP A 599 -20.15 -21.90 17.31
N PRO A 600 -19.67 -22.47 18.44
CA PRO A 600 -18.30 -22.38 18.97
C PRO A 600 -17.33 -23.38 18.31
N ILE A 601 -16.04 -23.02 18.32
CA ILE A 601 -14.89 -23.86 17.97
C ILE A 601 -14.11 -24.19 19.24
N TRP A 602 -13.72 -25.45 19.38
CA TRP A 602 -12.96 -25.99 20.50
C TRP A 602 -11.65 -26.59 20.00
N ALA A 603 -10.56 -26.35 20.75
CA ALA A 603 -9.25 -26.91 20.45
C ALA A 603 -9.04 -28.22 21.21
N GLY A 604 -8.90 -29.33 20.49
CA GLY A 604 -8.39 -30.59 21.06
C GLY A 604 -6.86 -30.67 20.98
N ASN A 605 -6.30 -31.85 21.25
CA ASN A 605 -4.84 -32.04 21.23
C ASN A 605 -4.24 -31.98 19.81
N MET A 606 -4.96 -32.49 18.80
CA MET A 606 -4.49 -32.56 17.40
C MET A 606 -5.53 -32.08 16.37
N GLN A 607 -6.74 -31.78 16.79
CA GLN A 607 -7.88 -31.46 15.92
C GLN A 607 -8.68 -30.28 16.49
N LEU A 608 -9.50 -29.69 15.63
CA LEU A 608 -10.47 -28.66 15.99
C LEU A 608 -11.87 -29.20 15.81
N PHE A 609 -12.74 -28.87 16.77
CA PHE A 609 -14.13 -29.29 16.77
C PHE A 609 -15.05 -28.07 16.69
N ALA A 610 -16.03 -28.09 15.79
CA ALA A 610 -17.07 -27.07 15.71
C ALA A 610 -18.43 -27.65 16.07
N GLN A 611 -19.19 -26.92 16.88
CA GLN A 611 -20.56 -27.31 17.26
C GLN A 611 -21.64 -26.62 16.40
N GLY A 612 -21.33 -25.46 15.82
CA GLY A 612 -22.27 -24.70 15.02
C GLY A 612 -21.62 -24.15 13.77
N VAL A 613 -22.25 -24.40 12.61
CA VAL A 613 -21.88 -23.79 11.33
C VAL A 613 -23.12 -23.23 10.67
N GLN A 614 -23.03 -21.97 10.24
CA GLN A 614 -24.06 -21.29 9.46
C GLN A 614 -23.40 -20.63 8.25
N VAL A 615 -23.92 -20.91 7.06
CA VAL A 615 -23.49 -20.30 5.80
C VAL A 615 -24.68 -19.63 5.14
N GLU A 616 -24.53 -18.33 4.86
CA GLU A 616 -25.49 -17.50 4.15
C GLU A 616 -24.94 -17.13 2.77
N VAL A 617 -25.75 -17.31 1.74
CA VAL A 617 -25.45 -16.99 0.34
C VAL A 617 -26.39 -15.94 -0.20
N LYS A 618 -25.86 -15.06 -1.06
CA LYS A 618 -26.62 -14.03 -1.78
C LYS A 618 -26.25 -14.02 -3.26
N PRO A 619 -27.18 -13.70 -4.16
CA PRO A 619 -26.86 -13.49 -5.56
C PRO A 619 -25.75 -12.45 -5.72
N SER A 620 -24.72 -12.78 -6.50
CA SER A 620 -23.65 -11.84 -6.83
C SER A 620 -24.10 -10.92 -7.97
N GLU A 621 -23.76 -9.63 -7.88
CA GLU A 621 -23.92 -8.67 -8.99
C GLU A 621 -22.92 -8.93 -10.13
N LEU A 622 -21.89 -9.76 -9.88
CA LEU A 622 -20.91 -10.15 -10.89
C LEU A 622 -21.47 -11.27 -11.75
N ALA A 623 -21.90 -10.94 -12.97
CA ALA A 623 -22.39 -11.92 -13.95
C ALA A 623 -21.28 -12.86 -14.49
N ALA A 624 -20.01 -12.60 -14.17
CA ALA A 624 -18.85 -13.34 -14.65
C ALA A 624 -18.09 -14.00 -13.50
N LEU A 625 -17.53 -15.18 -13.75
CA LEU A 625 -16.69 -15.91 -12.79
C LEU A 625 -15.58 -15.02 -12.23
N PRO A 626 -15.16 -15.20 -10.97
CA PRO A 626 -14.08 -14.42 -10.36
C PRO A 626 -12.82 -14.33 -11.22
N GLU A 627 -12.34 -15.43 -11.78
CA GLU A 627 -11.16 -15.48 -12.65
C GLU A 627 -11.29 -14.68 -13.95
N ASN A 628 -12.52 -14.50 -14.45
CA ASN A 628 -12.82 -13.74 -15.67
C ASN A 628 -13.10 -12.26 -15.37
N SER A 629 -13.66 -11.97 -14.20
CA SER A 629 -13.88 -10.61 -13.70
C SER A 629 -12.64 -10.03 -12.98
N GLY A 630 -11.60 -10.85 -12.81
CA GLY A 630 -10.39 -10.51 -12.07
C GLY A 630 -10.62 -10.40 -10.55
N TYR A 631 -11.62 -11.07 -9.98
CA TYR A 631 -11.97 -11.04 -8.55
C TYR A 631 -12.48 -9.67 -8.07
N GLY A 632 -13.41 -9.06 -8.82
CA GLY A 632 -13.92 -7.70 -8.55
C GLY A 632 -14.48 -7.46 -7.14
N HIS A 633 -14.96 -8.51 -6.46
CA HIS A 633 -15.48 -8.48 -5.10
C HIS A 633 -14.39 -8.38 -4.00
N MET A 634 -13.13 -8.61 -4.36
CA MET A 634 -11.99 -8.61 -3.43
C MET A 634 -11.30 -7.24 -3.41
N ALA A 635 -10.93 -6.77 -2.21
CA ALA A 635 -10.08 -5.58 -2.08
C ALA A 635 -8.62 -5.84 -2.49
N ILE A 636 -8.13 -7.08 -2.31
CA ILE A 636 -6.79 -7.51 -2.67
C ILE A 636 -6.94 -8.66 -3.67
N HIS A 637 -6.31 -8.52 -4.83
CA HIS A 637 -6.35 -9.56 -5.86
C HIS A 637 -5.70 -10.86 -5.31
N PRO A 638 -6.42 -12.01 -5.34
CA PRO A 638 -5.84 -13.28 -4.89
C PRO A 638 -4.80 -13.81 -5.87
N TYR A 639 -4.04 -14.82 -5.45
CA TYR A 639 -3.09 -15.49 -6.35
C TYR A 639 -3.86 -16.14 -7.52
N PRO A 640 -3.54 -15.84 -8.80
CA PRO A 640 -4.32 -16.33 -9.93
C PRO A 640 -4.02 -17.81 -10.22
N ARG A 641 -4.66 -18.70 -9.44
CA ARG A 641 -4.48 -20.16 -9.48
C ARG A 641 -4.73 -20.75 -10.87
N GLN A 642 -5.62 -20.16 -11.66
CA GLN A 642 -5.93 -20.57 -13.04
C GLN A 642 -4.74 -20.48 -14.00
N LEU A 643 -3.70 -19.69 -13.66
CA LEU A 643 -2.47 -19.59 -14.44
C LEU A 643 -1.46 -20.69 -14.08
N VAL A 644 -1.73 -21.51 -13.07
CA VAL A 644 -0.93 -22.70 -12.72
C VAL A 644 -1.28 -23.81 -13.71
N LYS A 645 -0.38 -24.09 -14.64
CA LYS A 645 -0.56 -25.10 -15.69
C LYS A 645 0.61 -26.07 -15.70
N SER A 646 0.29 -27.37 -15.63
CA SER A 646 1.27 -28.43 -15.85
C SER A 646 1.51 -28.63 -17.35
N HIS A 647 2.76 -28.83 -17.72
CA HIS A 647 3.21 -29.03 -19.08
C HIS A 647 4.28 -30.12 -19.12
N GLU A 648 4.51 -30.68 -20.31
CA GLU A 648 5.56 -31.68 -20.54
C GLU A 648 6.50 -31.17 -21.63
N PHE A 649 7.79 -31.46 -21.46
CA PHE A 649 8.78 -31.29 -22.51
C PHE A 649 8.66 -32.40 -23.56
N ALA A 650 9.39 -32.26 -24.67
CA ALA A 650 9.35 -33.24 -25.76
C ALA A 650 9.91 -34.63 -25.38
N ASP A 651 10.72 -34.68 -24.31
CA ASP A 651 11.27 -35.89 -23.70
C ASP A 651 10.38 -36.48 -22.59
N GLY A 652 9.23 -35.85 -22.30
CA GLY A 652 8.28 -36.27 -21.28
C GLY A 652 8.60 -35.78 -19.87
N GLU A 653 9.67 -35.00 -19.66
CA GLU A 653 9.93 -34.40 -18.35
C GLU A 653 8.86 -33.33 -18.02
N PRO A 654 8.24 -33.37 -16.83
CA PRO A 654 7.20 -32.41 -16.47
C PRO A 654 7.80 -31.09 -16.01
N TRP A 655 7.16 -29.99 -16.41
CA TRP A 655 7.43 -28.65 -15.89
C TRP A 655 6.13 -27.91 -15.62
N MET A 656 6.20 -26.91 -14.76
CA MET A 656 5.04 -26.14 -14.35
C MET A 656 5.19 -24.67 -14.73
N MET A 657 4.18 -24.11 -15.36
CA MET A 657 4.02 -22.67 -15.50
C MET A 657 3.15 -22.17 -14.36
N ARG A 658 3.60 -21.14 -13.64
CA ARG A 658 2.78 -20.52 -12.59
C ARG A 658 3.17 -19.06 -12.36
N PRO A 659 2.29 -18.23 -11.78
CA PRO A 659 2.67 -16.91 -11.30
C PRO A 659 3.79 -16.94 -10.25
N ILE A 660 4.59 -15.88 -10.19
CA ILE A 660 5.69 -15.74 -9.21
C ILE A 660 5.15 -15.41 -7.82
N ARG A 661 5.83 -15.85 -6.77
CA ARG A 661 5.47 -15.62 -5.37
C ARG A 661 6.58 -14.81 -4.67
N PRO A 662 6.29 -14.03 -3.61
CA PRO A 662 7.28 -13.35 -2.78
C PRO A 662 8.39 -14.29 -2.27
N GLU A 663 8.05 -15.53 -1.92
CA GLU A 663 8.96 -16.57 -1.44
C GLU A 663 9.92 -17.07 -2.55
N ASP A 664 9.57 -16.87 -3.82
CA ASP A 664 10.46 -17.18 -4.95
C ASP A 664 11.68 -16.24 -5.02
N ALA A 665 11.85 -15.29 -4.10
CA ALA A 665 13.00 -14.37 -4.09
C ALA A 665 14.34 -15.11 -4.09
N GLU A 666 14.49 -16.13 -3.25
CA GLU A 666 15.72 -16.94 -3.22
C GLU A 666 15.87 -17.86 -4.46
N PRO A 667 14.85 -18.65 -4.85
CA PRO A 667 14.87 -19.39 -6.13
C PRO A 667 15.17 -18.52 -7.35
N LEU A 668 14.61 -17.31 -7.44
CA LEU A 668 14.85 -16.36 -8.52
C LEU A 668 16.28 -15.81 -8.48
N GLN A 669 16.80 -15.54 -7.28
CA GLN A 669 18.18 -15.10 -7.10
C GLN A 669 19.19 -16.18 -7.52
N LEU A 670 18.91 -17.44 -7.20
CA LEU A 670 19.69 -18.59 -7.66
C LEU A 670 19.63 -18.73 -9.18
N PHE A 671 18.42 -18.66 -9.76
CA PHE A 671 18.23 -18.68 -11.21
C PHE A 671 19.06 -17.60 -11.92
N VAL A 672 19.06 -16.35 -11.44
CA VAL A 672 19.85 -15.26 -12.07
C VAL A 672 21.36 -15.48 -11.91
N ARG A 673 21.82 -16.05 -10.78
CA ARG A 673 23.24 -16.36 -10.57
C ARG A 673 23.74 -17.44 -11.53
N ASP A 674 22.88 -18.41 -11.86
CA ASP A 674 23.19 -19.55 -12.71
C ASP A 674 23.15 -19.24 -14.22
N LEU A 675 22.64 -18.07 -14.62
CA LEU A 675 22.67 -17.62 -16.02
C LEU A 675 24.10 -17.35 -16.50
N SER A 676 24.36 -17.67 -17.77
CA SER A 676 25.60 -17.28 -18.45
C SER A 676 25.76 -15.75 -18.52
N ASP A 677 27.00 -15.27 -18.65
CA ASP A 677 27.30 -13.84 -18.85
C ASP A 677 26.54 -13.26 -20.04
N GLU A 678 26.43 -14.03 -21.13
CA GLU A 678 25.68 -13.65 -22.33
C GLU A 678 24.19 -13.51 -22.02
N SER A 679 23.56 -14.52 -21.40
CA SER A 679 22.12 -14.48 -21.05
C SER A 679 21.79 -13.33 -20.08
N ARG A 680 22.67 -13.02 -19.13
CA ARG A 680 22.50 -11.87 -18.21
C ARG A 680 22.63 -10.54 -18.93
N TYR A 681 23.66 -10.38 -19.76
CA TYR A 681 23.87 -9.18 -20.54
C TYR A 681 22.69 -8.92 -21.49
N MET A 682 22.22 -9.96 -22.19
CA MET A 682 21.09 -9.88 -23.11
C MET A 682 19.78 -9.48 -22.42
N ARG A 683 19.64 -9.76 -21.11
CA ARG A 683 18.43 -9.49 -20.33
C ARG A 683 18.45 -8.13 -19.63
N PHE A 684 19.57 -7.76 -19.04
CA PHE A 684 19.69 -6.59 -18.16
C PHE A 684 20.53 -5.46 -18.74
N VAL A 685 21.13 -5.65 -19.92
CA VAL A 685 22.02 -4.71 -20.60
C VAL A 685 23.11 -4.17 -19.65
N SER A 686 23.55 -5.03 -18.74
CA SER A 686 24.52 -4.72 -17.68
C SER A 686 25.18 -6.00 -17.18
N MET A 687 26.40 -5.88 -16.63
CA MET A 687 27.15 -6.98 -16.03
C MET A 687 26.66 -7.28 -14.60
N LEU A 688 25.35 -7.32 -14.39
CA LEU A 688 24.74 -7.69 -13.10
C LEU A 688 24.98 -9.18 -12.85
N ARG A 689 25.76 -9.52 -11.82
CA ARG A 689 25.96 -10.91 -11.37
C ARG A 689 24.79 -11.44 -10.54
N GLU A 690 24.12 -10.54 -9.83
CA GLU A 690 23.00 -10.83 -8.95
C GLU A 690 22.02 -9.65 -8.93
N LEU A 691 20.79 -9.91 -8.50
CA LEU A 691 19.79 -8.86 -8.33
C LEU A 691 20.01 -8.18 -6.99
N THR A 692 19.86 -6.87 -6.93
CA THR A 692 19.84 -6.17 -5.64
C THR A 692 18.62 -6.61 -4.83
N PRO A 693 18.64 -6.48 -3.49
CA PRO A 693 17.45 -6.77 -2.67
C PRO A 693 16.22 -5.99 -3.13
N SER A 694 16.39 -4.75 -3.61
CA SER A 694 15.28 -3.95 -4.16
C SER A 694 14.74 -4.49 -5.48
N MET A 695 15.59 -5.01 -6.37
CA MET A 695 15.16 -5.62 -7.64
C MET A 695 14.44 -6.95 -7.42
N LEU A 696 14.99 -7.84 -6.58
CA LEU A 696 14.33 -9.10 -6.22
C LEU A 696 12.92 -8.85 -5.71
N ALA A 697 12.84 -7.93 -4.75
CA ALA A 697 11.59 -7.64 -4.10
C ALA A 697 10.62 -6.90 -5.03
N ARG A 698 11.09 -6.23 -6.09
CA ARG A 698 10.23 -5.70 -7.17
C ARG A 698 9.70 -6.81 -8.08
N TYR A 699 10.47 -7.86 -8.34
CA TYR A 699 10.05 -8.95 -9.23
C TYR A 699 9.18 -10.00 -8.56
N THR A 700 9.29 -10.18 -7.25
CA THR A 700 8.54 -11.23 -6.53
C THR A 700 7.33 -10.71 -5.77
N ARG A 701 7.28 -9.41 -5.43
CA ARG A 701 6.18 -8.80 -4.66
C ARG A 701 5.21 -8.06 -5.56
N ILE A 702 4.69 -8.76 -6.56
CA ILE A 702 3.87 -8.14 -7.59
C ILE A 702 2.41 -7.98 -7.18
N ASP A 703 1.76 -6.93 -7.66
CA ASP A 703 0.30 -6.78 -7.58
C ASP A 703 -0.35 -7.31 -8.86
N TYR A 704 -1.04 -8.45 -8.76
CA TYR A 704 -1.69 -9.11 -9.89
C TYR A 704 -2.76 -8.26 -10.59
N ASP A 705 -3.26 -7.20 -9.94
CA ASP A 705 -4.15 -6.22 -10.57
C ASP A 705 -3.43 -5.32 -11.59
N ARG A 706 -2.10 -5.21 -11.50
CA ARG A 706 -1.29 -4.24 -12.26
C ARG A 706 -0.18 -4.87 -13.11
N GLU A 707 0.33 -6.00 -12.68
CA GLU A 707 1.49 -6.64 -13.28
C GLU A 707 1.34 -8.16 -13.17
N LEU A 708 2.00 -8.87 -14.07
CA LEU A 708 2.06 -10.32 -14.02
C LEU A 708 3.48 -10.76 -14.27
N ALA A 709 3.94 -11.69 -13.45
CA ALA A 709 5.17 -12.41 -13.66
C ALA A 709 4.87 -13.90 -13.57
N LEU A 710 5.35 -14.64 -14.56
CA LEU A 710 5.22 -16.08 -14.70
C LEU A 710 6.62 -16.71 -14.59
N VAL A 711 6.70 -17.80 -13.85
CA VAL A 711 7.88 -18.65 -13.75
C VAL A 711 7.58 -20.00 -14.38
N ALA A 712 8.59 -20.56 -15.05
CA ALA A 712 8.64 -21.97 -15.41
C ALA A 712 9.49 -22.69 -14.34
N THR A 713 8.95 -23.73 -13.72
CA THR A 713 9.63 -24.50 -12.68
C THR A 713 9.72 -25.98 -13.02
N VAL A 714 10.80 -26.62 -12.56
CA VAL A 714 11.00 -28.08 -12.59
C VAL A 714 11.27 -28.57 -11.17
N GLN A 715 10.99 -29.85 -10.93
CA GLN A 715 11.23 -30.49 -9.64
C GLN A 715 12.63 -31.09 -9.62
N VAL A 716 13.47 -30.69 -8.66
CA VAL A 716 14.82 -31.26 -8.49
C VAL A 716 14.98 -31.92 -7.13
N PRO A 717 15.84 -32.95 -6.98
CA PRO A 717 16.10 -33.56 -5.69
C PRO A 717 16.55 -32.54 -4.65
N ASN A 718 15.97 -32.59 -3.44
CA ASN A 718 16.35 -31.74 -2.32
C ASN A 718 17.29 -32.49 -1.37
N PRO A 719 18.60 -32.16 -1.32
CA PRO A 719 19.55 -32.84 -0.44
C PRO A 719 19.27 -32.60 1.04
N ALA A 720 18.67 -31.46 1.40
CA ALA A 720 18.34 -31.09 2.77
C ALA A 720 17.10 -31.84 3.30
N HIS A 721 16.18 -32.22 2.41
CA HIS A 721 14.96 -32.95 2.75
C HIS A 721 14.75 -34.14 1.80
N ARG A 722 15.38 -35.29 2.14
CA ARG A 722 15.22 -36.54 1.37
C ARG A 722 13.74 -36.91 1.26
N GLY A 723 13.25 -37.06 0.03
CA GLY A 723 11.86 -37.43 -0.27
C GLY A 723 10.95 -36.26 -0.68
N HIS A 724 11.38 -35.01 -0.49
CA HIS A 724 10.63 -33.82 -0.91
C HIS A 724 11.41 -33.06 -1.97
N PRO A 725 11.11 -33.22 -3.28
CA PRO A 725 11.78 -32.43 -4.31
C PRO A 725 11.55 -30.94 -4.09
N GLN A 726 12.53 -30.13 -4.46
CA GLN A 726 12.44 -28.67 -4.42
C GLN A 726 12.13 -28.13 -5.82
N GLU A 727 11.33 -27.07 -5.89
CA GLU A 727 11.11 -26.35 -7.14
C GLU A 727 12.37 -25.54 -7.51
N GLN A 728 12.81 -25.68 -8.75
CA GLN A 728 13.83 -24.83 -9.36
C GLN A 728 13.20 -23.99 -10.47
N ILE A 729 13.43 -22.68 -10.46
CA ILE A 729 13.03 -21.79 -11.56
C ILE A 729 13.99 -21.97 -12.73
N VAL A 730 13.44 -22.24 -13.91
CA VAL A 730 14.18 -22.44 -15.18
C VAL A 730 13.84 -21.41 -16.24
N GLY A 731 12.79 -20.61 -16.02
CA GLY A 731 12.44 -19.47 -16.87
C GLY A 731 11.62 -18.44 -16.10
N PHE A 732 11.77 -17.18 -16.47
CA PHE A 732 11.09 -16.06 -15.85
C PHE A 732 10.63 -15.08 -16.94
N ALA A 733 9.35 -14.73 -16.92
CA ALA A 733 8.77 -13.71 -17.78
C ALA A 733 7.91 -12.78 -16.95
N HIS A 734 7.91 -11.50 -17.24
CA HIS A 734 7.03 -10.56 -16.57
C HIS A 734 6.64 -9.40 -17.48
N TYR A 735 5.53 -8.74 -17.18
CA TYR A 735 5.25 -7.41 -17.68
C TYR A 735 4.91 -6.45 -16.56
N LEU A 736 5.24 -5.18 -16.76
CA LEU A 736 4.88 -4.07 -15.89
C LEU A 736 4.10 -3.04 -16.69
N ARG A 737 2.98 -2.56 -16.16
CA ARG A 737 2.22 -1.49 -16.83
C ARG A 737 3.07 -0.23 -17.01
N ASN A 738 2.99 0.33 -18.20
CA ASN A 738 3.66 1.57 -18.56
C ASN A 738 3.06 2.73 -17.77
N ALA A 739 3.85 3.78 -17.59
CA ALA A 739 3.43 4.98 -16.87
C ALA A 739 2.27 5.73 -17.57
N ASP A 740 2.03 5.45 -18.86
CA ASP A 740 0.89 5.96 -19.62
C ASP A 740 -0.45 5.27 -19.23
N GLY A 741 -0.38 4.13 -18.53
CA GLY A 741 -1.52 3.32 -18.11
C GLY A 741 -2.23 2.56 -19.23
N LEU A 742 -1.72 2.63 -20.47
CA LEU A 742 -2.35 2.04 -21.67
C LEU A 742 -1.67 0.73 -22.09
N GLY A 743 -0.34 0.65 -21.97
CA GLY A 743 0.41 -0.55 -22.33
C GLY A 743 1.17 -1.16 -21.16
N ALA A 744 1.98 -2.16 -21.48
CA ALA A 744 2.93 -2.75 -20.54
C ALA A 744 4.26 -3.09 -21.21
N GLU A 745 5.34 -2.94 -20.46
CA GLU A 745 6.67 -3.37 -20.86
C GLU A 745 6.89 -4.82 -20.40
N TYR A 746 7.19 -5.73 -21.34
CA TYR A 746 7.47 -7.12 -21.08
C TYR A 746 8.96 -7.42 -21.03
N ALA A 747 9.26 -8.54 -20.40
CA ALA A 747 10.61 -9.04 -20.26
C ALA A 747 10.61 -10.56 -20.09
N LEU A 748 11.60 -11.23 -20.67
CA LEU A 748 11.71 -12.69 -20.68
C LEU A 748 13.18 -13.12 -20.55
N VAL A 749 13.43 -14.14 -19.75
CA VAL A 749 14.71 -14.85 -19.67
C VAL A 749 14.48 -16.34 -19.41
N ILE A 750 15.26 -17.18 -20.08
CA ILE A 750 15.22 -18.64 -19.94
C ILE A 750 16.64 -19.12 -19.62
N SER A 751 16.77 -20.03 -18.66
CA SER A 751 18.06 -20.64 -18.30
C SER A 751 18.70 -21.29 -19.52
N ASP A 752 20.02 -21.14 -19.67
CA ASP A 752 20.77 -21.59 -20.84
C ASP A 752 20.51 -23.06 -21.21
N LYS A 753 20.41 -23.94 -20.20
CA LYS A 753 20.13 -25.38 -20.38
C LYS A 753 18.75 -25.68 -20.98
N TRP A 754 17.79 -24.80 -20.75
CA TRP A 754 16.38 -24.97 -21.09
C TRP A 754 15.95 -24.13 -22.30
N GLN A 755 16.87 -23.41 -22.92
CA GLN A 755 16.59 -22.66 -24.13
C GLN A 755 16.20 -23.60 -25.29
N ARG A 756 15.42 -23.10 -26.24
CA ARG A 756 14.91 -23.85 -27.41
C ARG A 756 13.94 -25.00 -27.10
N HIS A 757 13.51 -25.17 -25.84
CA HIS A 757 12.48 -26.14 -25.42
C HIS A 757 11.04 -25.56 -25.41
N GLY A 758 10.82 -24.41 -26.04
CA GLY A 758 9.49 -23.80 -26.16
C GLY A 758 9.00 -23.00 -24.94
N LEU A 759 9.73 -23.00 -23.82
CA LEU A 759 9.37 -22.27 -22.59
C LEU A 759 9.07 -20.78 -22.83
N GLY A 760 9.96 -20.09 -23.55
CA GLY A 760 9.81 -18.66 -23.84
C GLY A 760 8.52 -18.32 -24.60
N LYS A 761 8.09 -19.20 -25.52
CA LYS A 761 6.83 -19.06 -26.25
C LYS A 761 5.64 -19.19 -25.30
N LYS A 762 5.62 -20.22 -24.45
CA LYS A 762 4.51 -20.49 -23.51
C LYS A 762 4.36 -19.38 -22.47
N LEU A 763 5.47 -18.92 -21.89
CA LEU A 763 5.46 -17.82 -20.93
C LEU A 763 4.93 -16.52 -21.55
N LEU A 764 5.40 -16.14 -22.75
CA LEU A 764 4.89 -14.95 -23.44
C LEU A 764 3.42 -15.05 -23.82
N GLN A 765 2.95 -16.22 -24.27
CA GLN A 765 1.53 -16.43 -24.54
C GLN A 765 0.69 -16.20 -23.29
N GLY A 766 1.13 -16.72 -22.13
CA GLY A 766 0.47 -16.45 -20.85
C GLY A 766 0.43 -14.96 -20.49
N LEU A 767 1.52 -14.22 -20.73
CA LEU A 767 1.54 -12.77 -20.51
C LEU A 767 0.60 -12.01 -21.46
N ILE A 768 0.52 -12.39 -22.74
CA ILE A 768 -0.36 -11.76 -23.73
C ILE A 768 -1.84 -12.01 -23.38
N GLU A 769 -2.20 -13.24 -23.01
CA GLU A 769 -3.55 -13.59 -22.56
C GLU A 769 -3.97 -12.75 -21.35
N ALA A 770 -3.08 -12.64 -20.35
CA ALA A 770 -3.33 -11.83 -19.17
C ALA A 770 -3.43 -10.32 -19.48
N ALA A 771 -2.55 -9.79 -20.34
CA ALA A 771 -2.58 -8.39 -20.76
C ALA A 771 -3.88 -8.03 -21.49
N ARG A 772 -4.41 -8.95 -22.32
CA ARG A 772 -5.73 -8.81 -22.96
C ARG A 772 -6.87 -8.84 -21.94
N ALA A 773 -6.82 -9.76 -20.97
CA ALA A 773 -7.81 -9.82 -19.90
C ALA A 773 -7.83 -8.52 -19.07
N GLN A 774 -6.67 -7.89 -18.88
CA GLN A 774 -6.54 -6.57 -18.24
C GLN A 774 -6.90 -5.38 -19.15
N ARG A 775 -7.29 -5.62 -20.40
CA ARG A 775 -7.66 -4.59 -21.40
C ARG A 775 -6.55 -3.57 -21.64
N LEU A 776 -5.30 -4.04 -21.68
CA LEU A 776 -4.18 -3.22 -22.14
C LEU A 776 -4.25 -3.09 -23.66
N GLY A 777 -3.92 -1.91 -24.19
CA GLY A 777 -3.98 -1.65 -25.63
C GLY A 777 -2.78 -2.16 -26.41
N TYR A 778 -1.63 -2.30 -25.75
CA TYR A 778 -0.41 -2.84 -26.35
C TYR A 778 0.53 -3.44 -25.29
N ILE A 779 1.47 -4.29 -25.73
CA ILE A 779 2.59 -4.77 -24.94
C ILE A 779 3.89 -4.59 -25.73
N GLU A 780 4.95 -4.10 -25.10
CA GLU A 780 6.22 -3.78 -25.76
C GLU A 780 7.45 -4.20 -24.95
N GLY A 781 8.62 -4.29 -25.59
CA GLY A 781 9.87 -4.58 -24.92
C GLY A 781 11.05 -4.15 -25.77
N PHE A 782 12.16 -3.81 -25.12
CA PHE A 782 13.39 -3.38 -25.78
C PHE A 782 14.39 -4.53 -25.81
N VAL A 783 14.80 -4.93 -27.02
CA VAL A 783 15.67 -6.09 -27.25
C VAL A 783 16.90 -5.65 -28.02
N LEU A 784 18.09 -6.12 -27.63
CA LEU A 784 19.33 -5.83 -28.36
C LEU A 784 19.22 -6.31 -29.82
N ALA A 785 19.70 -5.48 -30.76
CA ALA A 785 19.64 -5.75 -32.19
C ALA A 785 20.39 -7.05 -32.59
N ASN A 786 21.37 -7.48 -31.81
CA ASN A 786 22.12 -8.71 -32.02
C ASN A 786 21.45 -9.98 -31.44
N ASN A 787 20.38 -9.86 -30.64
CA ASN A 787 19.68 -10.99 -30.03
C ASN A 787 18.70 -11.66 -31.03
N ARG A 788 19.27 -12.33 -32.03
CA ARG A 788 18.50 -12.99 -33.12
C ARG A 788 17.50 -14.01 -32.60
N ALA A 789 17.81 -14.71 -31.51
CA ALA A 789 16.94 -15.72 -30.91
C ALA A 789 15.64 -15.09 -30.39
N MET A 790 15.75 -13.98 -29.64
CA MET A 790 14.59 -13.27 -29.11
C MET A 790 13.79 -12.59 -30.22
N LEU A 791 14.44 -11.90 -31.16
CA LEU A 791 13.76 -11.27 -32.29
C LEU A 791 12.99 -12.30 -33.13
N GLY A 792 13.58 -13.46 -33.40
CA GLY A 792 12.91 -14.55 -34.11
C GLY A 792 11.76 -15.21 -33.34
N LEU A 793 11.82 -15.24 -31.99
CA LEU A 793 10.68 -15.65 -31.15
C LEU A 793 9.52 -14.65 -31.29
N MET A 794 9.82 -13.35 -31.22
CA MET A 794 8.83 -12.28 -31.26
C MET A 794 8.12 -12.18 -32.61
N THR A 795 8.85 -12.26 -33.71
CA THR A 795 8.23 -12.29 -35.05
C THR A 795 7.27 -13.47 -35.22
N ARG A 796 7.60 -14.65 -34.67
CA ARG A 796 6.69 -15.82 -34.69
C ARG A 796 5.45 -15.66 -33.83
N LEU A 797 5.48 -14.78 -32.84
CA LEU A 797 4.34 -14.42 -31.98
C LEU A 797 3.54 -13.23 -32.54
N GLY A 798 3.91 -12.69 -33.71
CA GLY A 798 3.20 -11.60 -34.37
C GLY A 798 3.61 -10.21 -33.90
N PHE A 799 4.72 -10.06 -33.16
CA PHE A 799 5.20 -8.75 -32.74
C PHE A 799 5.82 -7.98 -33.92
N GLN A 800 5.57 -6.68 -33.93
CA GLN A 800 6.25 -5.70 -34.77
C GLN A 800 7.64 -5.42 -34.19
N ASN A 801 8.60 -5.07 -35.06
CA ASN A 801 10.00 -4.98 -34.69
C ASN A 801 10.65 -3.76 -35.36
N ASP A 802 10.64 -2.65 -34.62
CA ASP A 802 11.12 -1.35 -35.06
C ASP A 802 12.54 -1.09 -34.55
N ALA A 803 13.29 -0.23 -35.26
CA ALA A 803 14.52 0.32 -34.71
C ALA A 803 14.17 1.25 -33.54
N ASP A 804 14.92 1.17 -32.44
CA ASP A 804 14.74 2.14 -31.37
C ASP A 804 15.22 3.52 -31.82
N ALA A 805 14.45 4.56 -31.48
CA ALA A 805 14.72 5.92 -31.91
C ALA A 805 15.81 6.61 -31.09
N GLU A 806 16.05 6.16 -29.85
CA GLU A 806 17.01 6.73 -28.91
C GLU A 806 18.34 5.95 -28.92
N ASP A 807 18.31 4.63 -29.17
CA ASP A 807 19.49 3.75 -29.18
C ASP A 807 19.50 2.78 -30.38
N PRO A 808 20.34 3.01 -31.41
CA PRO A 808 20.44 2.12 -32.58
C PRO A 808 20.88 0.68 -32.27
N SER A 809 21.45 0.41 -31.09
CA SER A 809 21.81 -0.94 -30.65
C SER A 809 20.62 -1.74 -30.13
N MET A 810 19.48 -1.08 -29.93
CA MET A 810 18.23 -1.65 -29.44
C MET A 810 17.15 -1.66 -30.51
N ARG A 811 16.21 -2.59 -30.35
CA ARG A 811 15.02 -2.77 -31.18
C ARG A 811 13.81 -2.70 -30.28
N ARG A 812 12.83 -1.87 -30.64
CA ARG A 812 11.53 -1.84 -29.97
C ARG A 812 10.64 -2.91 -30.57
N VAL A 813 10.21 -3.85 -29.75
CA VAL A 813 9.41 -4.99 -30.17
C VAL A 813 8.05 -4.94 -29.48
N TRP A 814 6.96 -4.83 -30.24
CA TRP A 814 5.65 -4.54 -29.66
C TRP A 814 4.49 -5.24 -30.39
N LEU A 815 3.39 -5.42 -29.67
CA LEU A 815 2.16 -6.05 -30.16
C LEU A 815 0.95 -5.22 -29.71
N ALA A 816 0.10 -4.85 -30.66
CA ALA A 816 -1.22 -4.29 -30.37
C ALA A 816 -2.15 -5.39 -29.83
N LEU A 817 -2.90 -5.08 -28.78
CA LEU A 817 -3.81 -6.02 -28.13
C LEU A 817 -5.29 -5.71 -28.42
N ASP A 818 -5.58 -4.52 -28.96
CA ASP A 818 -6.93 -3.96 -29.21
C ASP A 818 -7.61 -4.40 -30.53
N GLU A 819 -7.08 -5.39 -31.25
CA GLU A 819 -7.74 -5.88 -32.47
C GLU A 819 -8.85 -6.90 -32.12
N GLY A 820 -10.01 -6.39 -31.71
CA GLY A 820 -11.22 -7.18 -31.47
C GLY A 820 -12.55 -6.40 -31.32
N LEU A 821 -12.57 -5.07 -31.50
CA LEU A 821 -13.80 -4.25 -31.47
C LEU A 821 -13.96 -3.36 -32.71
N SER A 822 -13.28 -3.68 -33.81
CA SER A 822 -13.60 -3.14 -35.13
C SER A 822 -14.51 -4.13 -35.88
N GLU A 823 -15.71 -3.65 -36.22
CA GLU A 823 -16.76 -4.27 -37.05
C GLU A 823 -17.72 -5.25 -36.34
N HIS A 824 -18.81 -4.70 -35.79
CA HIS A 824 -20.19 -4.97 -36.26
C HIS A 824 -21.17 -3.91 -35.74
#